data_AF-A0A840MPH5-F1
#
_entry.id   AF-A0A840MPH5-F1
#
_cell.length_a   1.000
_cell.length_b   1.000
_cell.length_c   1.000
_cell.angle_alpha   90.00
_cell.angle_beta   90.00
_cell.angle_gamma   90.00
#
_symmetry.space_group_name_H-M   'P 1'
#
loop_
_entity.id
_entity.type
_entity.pdbx_description
1 polymer ?
#
loop_
_entity_poly.entity_id
_entity_poly.type
_entity_poly.pdbx_seq_one_letter_code
_entity_poly.pdbx_strand_id
1 'polypeptide(L)'
;MIVKKVKNPQKAASKSVRISRLTGYIREPERENSQEKCIHAGARGFITDEPHSQTAEMIALSQEAVRSKDTINHYVLSWREGEQPSPEQVEEAVSIFMEELGVKDHQAIYGLHADTDNLHLHLAINRVHPETLKVVKINNGFDIEAAHKAIARIENAQGWQREQNGRYQVLENGELGREHIDKDKPRQPAQPKRDMENRTGEKSAERIAIEDGAPIIKKAQTWEQLHRELAAKGMRYEKTGSGATLFVGDVGVKASSADRDASLSKLQKRLGAYQPAPQRQQVAQREPEPIKPDVPGWKDYITGRKAHYAEKNAAKLAQDKRQEQERKQLAEQQKARRDELMRGNWKGKGEVLNAMRSVIAAEQAAEKAALKEKHQKQREQHRQQFRPYPDLEQWQRMQRSPELAEQWRHRASEPQRIEGDRSEPPTPRDIRAYAPEIVGQQVHYSRRDEGSGGRGVSFVDKGKSIDIHDWRNRDSTLAALQLSAQKWGSFTVTGNDEYKAMCAKLAAEHGFKITNPELQESIQQERQRIQQERAQAMKSEQLKQFERYAEAVGAERYRVTSIKMREDGGKQTFILDKKDGITRGFTPQEIEQRTPEMQRLQRRGENLYYTPLSDKKHHILIDDMNREKLERLIKDGYQPAVVLESSPGNYQAIITVPKLGTPHDKDVGNRLSDALNREYGDPKLSGAIHPHRAPGFENRKPKHQREDGSYPEVRLLKAERRECVKALALSSQIDAEYQRQAALKAQQPERNKAKPALELAAASGSAIDAYRRHYRDVLKRQRGGEVDLSRVDSMIAVRMRVTGHDQAAIEGAIRQCAPATRQKDEGRDWNDYAQRTARYAYSAAGDRQAAELGKYRQQWEKLEGREPQRQQEQAKAQKIERDNSPGMSR
;
A
#
# COMPACT_ATOMS: atom_id res chain seq x y z
N MET A 1 -5.37 -4.02 -27.22
CA MET A 1 -5.56 -2.64 -27.73
C MET A 1 -4.53 -1.67 -27.12
N ILE A 2 -4.01 -0.70 -27.90
CA ILE A 2 -3.07 0.33 -27.41
C ILE A 2 -3.61 1.74 -27.60
N VAL A 3 -3.13 2.69 -26.78
CA VAL A 3 -3.45 4.12 -26.90
C VAL A 3 -2.20 4.97 -26.99
N LYS A 4 -2.25 5.98 -27.88
CA LYS A 4 -1.19 6.98 -28.04
C LYS A 4 -1.80 8.37 -28.06
N LYS A 5 -1.19 9.31 -27.33
CA LYS A 5 -1.47 10.74 -27.49
C LYS A 5 -0.52 11.34 -28.52
N VAL A 6 -1.06 11.91 -29.58
CA VAL A 6 -0.28 12.55 -30.65
C VAL A 6 0.06 13.98 -30.24
N LYS A 7 1.33 14.36 -30.40
CA LYS A 7 1.78 15.72 -30.13
C LYS A 7 1.50 16.61 -31.33
N ASN A 8 1.01 17.81 -31.05
CA ASN A 8 0.76 18.82 -32.08
C ASN A 8 2.08 19.18 -32.83
N PRO A 9 2.17 18.93 -34.14
CA PRO A 9 3.42 19.10 -34.89
C PRO A 9 3.75 20.57 -35.21
N GLN A 10 2.76 21.48 -35.23
CA GLN A 10 2.94 22.87 -35.65
C GLN A 10 2.43 23.87 -34.60
N LYS A 11 3.11 23.95 -33.46
CA LYS A 11 2.73 24.84 -32.34
C LYS A 11 2.66 26.34 -32.68
N ALA A 12 3.27 26.77 -33.79
CA ALA A 12 3.28 28.16 -34.23
C ALA A 12 2.05 28.55 -35.09
N ALA A 13 1.28 27.58 -35.58
CA ALA A 13 0.09 27.84 -36.40
C ALA A 13 -1.11 28.32 -35.55
N SER A 14 -2.05 29.03 -36.17
CA SER A 14 -3.29 29.47 -35.51
C SER A 14 -4.13 28.27 -35.03
N LYS A 15 -5.10 28.50 -34.13
CA LYS A 15 -6.05 27.44 -33.71
C LYS A 15 -6.86 26.93 -34.90
N SER A 16 -7.37 27.85 -35.73
CA SER A 16 -8.18 27.51 -36.91
C SER A 16 -7.46 26.56 -37.85
N VAL A 17 -6.25 26.92 -38.28
CA VAL A 17 -5.45 26.08 -39.20
C VAL A 17 -5.18 24.70 -38.64
N ARG A 18 -4.87 24.60 -37.33
CA ARG A 18 -4.58 23.32 -36.68
C ARG A 18 -5.79 22.43 -36.56
N ILE A 19 -6.94 23.00 -36.17
CA ILE A 19 -8.18 22.26 -36.03
C ILE A 19 -8.67 21.80 -37.40
N SER A 20 -8.76 22.70 -38.39
CA SER A 20 -9.20 22.36 -39.75
C SER A 20 -8.36 21.25 -40.37
N ARG A 21 -7.03 21.33 -40.25
CA ARG A 21 -6.15 20.30 -40.80
C ARG A 21 -6.35 18.95 -40.08
N LEU A 22 -6.43 18.96 -38.76
CA LEU A 22 -6.60 17.73 -37.99
C LEU A 22 -7.96 17.08 -38.25
N THR A 23 -9.06 17.84 -38.26
CA THR A 23 -10.40 17.27 -38.50
C THR A 23 -10.54 16.78 -39.93
N GLY A 24 -9.96 17.49 -40.90
CA GLY A 24 -9.85 17.03 -42.29
C GLY A 24 -9.10 15.71 -42.40
N TYR A 25 -7.91 15.63 -41.80
CA TYR A 25 -7.12 14.40 -41.76
C TYR A 25 -7.86 13.22 -41.11
N ILE A 26 -8.60 13.46 -40.03
CA ILE A 26 -9.34 12.40 -39.32
C ILE A 26 -10.47 11.82 -40.20
N ARG A 27 -11.15 12.65 -40.99
CA ARG A 27 -12.33 12.24 -41.76
C ARG A 27 -12.02 11.80 -43.18
N GLU A 28 -11.02 12.42 -43.79
CA GLU A 28 -10.66 12.25 -45.20
C GLU A 28 -9.13 12.13 -45.34
N PRO A 29 -8.47 11.16 -44.68
CA PRO A 29 -7.02 11.00 -44.74
C PRO A 29 -6.53 10.76 -46.18
N GLU A 30 -7.36 10.16 -47.03
CA GLU A 30 -7.08 9.89 -48.45
C GLU A 30 -6.72 11.14 -49.27
N ARG A 31 -7.14 12.33 -48.83
CA ARG A 31 -6.80 13.60 -49.51
C ARG A 31 -5.35 14.03 -49.26
N GLU A 32 -4.76 13.67 -48.12
CA GLU A 32 -3.33 13.90 -47.86
C GLU A 32 -2.47 12.71 -48.32
N ASN A 33 -2.97 11.48 -48.20
CA ASN A 33 -2.26 10.26 -48.59
C ASN A 33 -3.22 9.23 -49.20
N SER A 34 -3.10 8.94 -50.50
CA SER A 34 -4.02 8.06 -51.22
C SER A 34 -4.05 6.60 -50.74
N GLN A 35 -3.09 6.18 -49.90
CA GLN A 35 -3.06 4.85 -49.30
C GLN A 35 -3.85 4.78 -47.98
N GLU A 36 -4.14 5.91 -47.36
CA GLU A 36 -4.90 5.97 -46.11
C GLU A 36 -6.41 6.01 -46.41
N LYS A 37 -7.18 5.16 -45.72
CA LYS A 37 -8.63 5.09 -45.89
C LYS A 37 -9.33 5.22 -44.55
N CYS A 38 -10.28 6.15 -44.47
CA CYS A 38 -11.22 6.22 -43.35
C CYS A 38 -12.40 5.28 -43.61
N ILE A 39 -12.59 4.30 -42.74
CA ILE A 39 -13.65 3.28 -42.85
C ILE A 39 -14.90 3.59 -42.03
N HIS A 40 -14.77 4.41 -40.99
CA HIS A 40 -15.90 4.91 -40.19
C HIS A 40 -15.54 6.28 -39.62
N ALA A 41 -16.48 7.22 -39.57
CA ALA A 41 -16.25 8.54 -38.97
C ALA A 41 -17.48 9.01 -38.20
N GLY A 42 -17.26 9.79 -37.15
CA GLY A 42 -18.33 10.32 -36.32
C GLY A 42 -17.95 11.59 -35.58
N ALA A 43 -18.91 12.13 -34.84
CA ALA A 43 -18.74 13.30 -34.00
C ALA A 43 -19.73 13.32 -32.83
N ARG A 44 -19.35 13.97 -31.74
CA ARG A 44 -20.14 14.10 -30.51
C ARG A 44 -20.04 15.49 -29.91
N GLY A 45 -21.09 15.91 -29.21
CA GLY A 45 -21.13 17.17 -28.46
C GLY A 45 -21.21 18.40 -29.36
N PHE A 46 -21.76 18.27 -30.57
CA PHE A 46 -21.98 19.35 -31.52
C PHE A 46 -23.46 19.69 -31.62
N ILE A 47 -23.76 20.93 -32.00
CA ILE A 47 -25.13 21.38 -32.30
C ILE A 47 -25.50 20.96 -33.73
N THR A 48 -24.52 20.94 -34.62
CA THR A 48 -24.70 20.61 -36.04
C THR A 48 -24.26 19.19 -36.38
N ASP A 49 -24.91 18.59 -37.37
CA ASP A 49 -24.57 17.25 -37.87
C ASP A 49 -23.63 17.27 -39.08
N GLU A 50 -23.42 18.43 -39.70
CA GLU A 50 -22.65 18.55 -40.93
C GLU A 50 -21.13 18.66 -40.66
N PRO A 51 -20.27 17.88 -41.37
CA PRO A 51 -18.85 17.81 -41.05
C PRO A 51 -18.07 19.13 -41.08
N HIS A 52 -18.36 20.00 -42.05
CA HIS A 52 -17.73 21.30 -42.18
C HIS A 52 -18.16 22.24 -41.04
N SER A 53 -19.46 22.25 -40.74
CA SER A 53 -20.09 23.04 -39.68
C SER A 53 -19.58 22.64 -38.29
N GLN A 54 -19.39 21.34 -38.02
CA GLN A 54 -18.77 20.86 -36.78
C GLN A 54 -17.32 21.31 -36.64
N THR A 55 -16.55 21.34 -37.73
CA THR A 55 -15.18 21.88 -37.70
C THR A 55 -15.19 23.36 -37.37
N ALA A 56 -16.09 24.14 -37.99
CA ALA A 56 -16.24 25.56 -37.70
C ALA A 56 -16.68 25.80 -36.24
N GLU A 57 -17.62 25.01 -35.72
CA GLU A 57 -18.10 25.07 -34.34
C GLU A 57 -16.97 24.76 -33.34
N MET A 58 -16.16 23.73 -33.60
CA MET A 58 -15.00 23.40 -32.77
C MET A 58 -13.94 24.50 -32.79
N ILE A 59 -13.75 25.17 -33.93
CA ILE A 59 -12.85 26.33 -34.05
C ILE A 59 -13.37 27.50 -33.22
N ALA A 60 -14.65 27.84 -33.36
CA ALA A 60 -15.29 28.94 -32.62
C ALA A 60 -15.17 28.71 -31.11
N LEU A 61 -15.55 27.54 -30.61
CA LEU A 61 -15.43 27.21 -29.18
C LEU A 61 -13.97 27.23 -28.71
N SER A 62 -13.04 26.75 -29.54
CA SER A 62 -11.61 26.80 -29.22
C SER A 62 -11.06 28.23 -29.18
N GLN A 63 -11.61 29.16 -29.95
CA GLN A 63 -11.18 30.57 -29.99
C GLN A 63 -11.54 31.31 -28.69
N GLU A 64 -12.68 31.01 -28.09
CA GLU A 64 -13.12 31.57 -26.78
C GLU A 64 -12.07 31.36 -25.67
N ALA A 65 -11.32 30.25 -25.73
CA ALA A 65 -10.24 29.97 -24.79
C ALA A 65 -8.96 30.79 -25.08
N VAL A 66 -9.01 32.12 -24.99
CA VAL A 66 -7.91 33.05 -25.35
C VAL A 66 -6.58 32.73 -24.64
N ARG A 67 -6.65 32.26 -23.38
CA ARG A 67 -5.46 31.93 -22.57
C ARG A 67 -4.82 30.58 -22.92
N SER A 68 -5.51 29.70 -23.66
CA SER A 68 -4.95 28.41 -24.07
C SER A 68 -4.53 28.45 -25.53
N LYS A 69 -3.25 28.18 -25.79
CA LYS A 69 -2.74 28.07 -27.16
C LYS A 69 -3.12 26.74 -27.81
N ASP A 70 -3.45 25.70 -27.06
CA ASP A 70 -3.77 24.37 -27.61
C ASP A 70 -4.94 23.76 -26.83
N THR A 71 -6.10 23.71 -27.46
CA THR A 71 -7.36 23.28 -26.86
C THR A 71 -7.72 21.84 -27.22
N ILE A 72 -7.15 21.30 -28.30
CA ILE A 72 -7.46 19.95 -28.79
C ILE A 72 -6.45 18.94 -28.28
N ASN A 73 -6.95 17.81 -27.78
CA ASN A 73 -6.15 16.60 -27.58
C ASN A 73 -6.44 15.61 -28.72
N HIS A 74 -5.39 15.08 -29.34
CA HIS A 74 -5.47 14.04 -30.36
C HIS A 74 -4.99 12.71 -29.79
N TYR A 75 -5.86 11.72 -29.77
CA TYR A 75 -5.59 10.35 -29.36
C TYR A 75 -5.71 9.41 -30.56
N VAL A 76 -4.95 8.32 -30.53
CA VAL A 76 -5.07 7.20 -31.45
C VAL A 76 -5.24 5.94 -30.62
N LEU A 77 -6.34 5.23 -30.83
CA LEU A 77 -6.60 3.89 -30.28
C LEU A 77 -6.31 2.88 -31.40
N SER A 78 -5.54 1.84 -31.15
CA SER A 78 -5.26 0.80 -32.16
C SER A 78 -5.64 -0.56 -31.61
N TRP A 79 -6.46 -1.27 -32.38
CA TRP A 79 -6.78 -2.68 -32.14
C TRP A 79 -5.60 -3.55 -32.54
N ARG A 80 -5.61 -4.81 -32.10
CA ARG A 80 -4.58 -5.77 -32.49
C ARG A 80 -4.77 -6.23 -33.92
N GLU A 81 -3.72 -6.82 -34.47
CA GLU A 81 -3.76 -7.40 -35.80
C GLU A 81 -4.82 -8.50 -35.83
N GLY A 82 -5.72 -8.43 -36.82
CA GLY A 82 -6.86 -9.34 -36.94
C GLY A 82 -8.11 -8.97 -36.12
N GLU A 83 -8.04 -8.02 -35.18
CA GLU A 83 -9.23 -7.49 -34.49
C GLU A 83 -9.91 -6.42 -35.37
N GLN A 84 -11.16 -6.65 -35.76
CA GLN A 84 -11.94 -5.71 -36.58
C GLN A 84 -13.17 -5.20 -35.81
N PRO A 85 -13.12 -3.97 -35.25
CA PRO A 85 -14.27 -3.42 -34.54
C PRO A 85 -15.40 -3.06 -35.52
N SER A 86 -16.65 -3.34 -35.13
CA SER A 86 -17.83 -2.85 -35.84
C SER A 86 -18.04 -1.34 -35.59
N PRO A 87 -18.80 -0.62 -36.45
CA PRO A 87 -19.16 0.77 -36.20
C PRO A 87 -19.78 1.01 -34.81
N GLU A 88 -20.64 0.10 -34.34
CA GLU A 88 -21.25 0.15 -33.01
C GLU A 88 -20.20 0.02 -31.90
N GLN A 89 -19.23 -0.88 -32.06
CA GLN A 89 -18.11 -1.03 -31.13
C GLN A 89 -17.20 0.20 -31.13
N VAL A 90 -17.01 0.87 -32.28
CA VAL A 90 -16.28 2.14 -32.36
C VAL A 90 -17.01 3.22 -31.58
N GLU A 91 -18.33 3.34 -31.75
CA GLU A 91 -19.16 4.30 -31.02
C GLU A 91 -19.14 4.05 -29.50
N GLU A 92 -19.27 2.81 -29.08
CA GLU A 92 -19.17 2.42 -27.67
C GLU A 92 -17.77 2.72 -27.11
N ALA A 93 -16.71 2.41 -27.87
CA ALA A 93 -15.34 2.70 -27.46
C ALA A 93 -15.10 4.20 -27.26
N VAL A 94 -15.63 5.06 -28.15
CA VAL A 94 -15.57 6.53 -27.99
C VAL A 94 -16.34 6.96 -26.73
N SER A 95 -17.51 6.37 -26.47
CA SER A 95 -18.32 6.67 -25.29
C SER A 95 -17.55 6.40 -23.99
N ILE A 96 -17.05 5.17 -23.84
CA ILE A 96 -16.27 4.73 -22.68
C ILE A 96 -15.01 5.60 -22.54
N PHE A 97 -14.34 5.92 -23.65
CA PHE A 97 -13.14 6.74 -23.64
C PHE A 97 -13.41 8.17 -23.14
N MET A 98 -14.45 8.83 -23.65
CA MET A 98 -14.80 10.19 -23.21
C MET A 98 -15.29 10.22 -21.76
N GLU A 99 -16.01 9.20 -21.31
CA GLU A 99 -16.47 9.07 -19.92
C GLU A 99 -15.30 8.89 -18.96
N GLU A 100 -14.36 7.99 -19.25
CA GLU A 100 -13.16 7.79 -18.42
C GLU A 100 -12.27 9.03 -18.30
N LEU A 101 -12.21 9.82 -19.36
CA LEU A 101 -11.44 11.05 -19.38
C LEU A 101 -12.19 12.21 -18.67
N GLY A 102 -13.46 12.02 -18.30
CA GLY A 102 -14.30 13.04 -17.68
C GLY A 102 -14.67 14.18 -18.64
N VAL A 103 -14.82 13.86 -19.93
CA VAL A 103 -15.08 14.82 -21.02
C VAL A 103 -16.28 14.43 -21.87
N LYS A 104 -17.24 13.68 -21.31
CA LYS A 104 -18.44 13.21 -22.02
C LYS A 104 -19.25 14.34 -22.69
N ASP A 105 -19.32 15.51 -22.06
CA ASP A 105 -20.10 16.66 -22.54
C ASP A 105 -19.26 17.61 -23.45
N HIS A 106 -18.10 17.16 -23.94
CA HIS A 106 -17.22 17.97 -24.80
C HIS A 106 -17.35 17.56 -26.28
N GLN A 107 -16.95 18.47 -27.16
CA GLN A 107 -16.88 18.19 -28.60
C GLN A 107 -15.77 17.18 -28.92
N ALA A 108 -16.10 16.15 -29.69
CA ALA A 108 -15.15 15.17 -30.18
C ALA A 108 -15.42 14.79 -31.65
N ILE A 109 -14.38 14.72 -32.46
CA ILE A 109 -14.44 14.22 -33.85
C ILE A 109 -13.50 13.02 -33.96
N TYR A 110 -13.95 11.95 -34.61
CA TYR A 110 -13.15 10.74 -34.77
C TYR A 110 -13.34 10.07 -36.13
N GLY A 111 -12.35 9.24 -36.49
CA GLY A 111 -12.28 8.51 -37.73
C GLY A 111 -11.42 7.25 -37.57
N LEU A 112 -11.93 6.12 -38.02
CA LEU A 112 -11.27 4.81 -37.98
C LEU A 112 -10.51 4.61 -39.29
N HIS A 113 -9.20 4.42 -39.20
CA HIS A 113 -8.28 4.30 -40.34
C HIS A 113 -7.77 2.86 -40.49
N ALA A 114 -7.47 2.47 -41.73
CA ALA A 114 -7.09 1.11 -42.13
C ALA A 114 -5.81 1.03 -43.00
N ASP A 115 -4.87 1.95 -42.79
CA ASP A 115 -3.62 2.08 -43.57
C ASP A 115 -2.47 1.21 -43.07
N THR A 116 -2.60 0.62 -41.90
CA THR A 116 -1.64 -0.36 -41.36
C THR A 116 -2.31 -1.70 -41.14
N ASP A 117 -1.54 -2.75 -40.83
CA ASP A 117 -2.06 -4.08 -40.49
C ASP A 117 -3.03 -4.05 -39.29
N ASN A 118 -3.01 -2.97 -38.49
CA ASN A 118 -3.93 -2.71 -37.40
C ASN A 118 -4.92 -1.58 -37.75
N LEU A 119 -6.21 -1.82 -37.48
CA LEU A 119 -7.22 -0.77 -37.49
C LEU A 119 -6.98 0.19 -36.31
N HIS A 120 -7.07 1.49 -36.57
CA HIS A 120 -6.82 2.48 -35.55
C HIS A 120 -7.72 3.72 -35.65
N LEU A 121 -8.28 4.13 -34.53
CA LEU A 121 -9.21 5.22 -34.38
C LEU A 121 -8.48 6.50 -33.98
N HIS A 122 -8.53 7.50 -34.84
CA HIS A 122 -8.11 8.86 -34.51
C HIS A 122 -9.26 9.59 -33.81
N LEU A 123 -8.97 10.24 -32.69
CA LEU A 123 -9.95 10.94 -31.87
C LEU A 123 -9.41 12.33 -31.46
N ALA A 124 -10.07 13.39 -31.93
CA ALA A 124 -9.79 14.77 -31.58
C ALA A 124 -10.84 15.29 -30.59
N ILE A 125 -10.44 15.55 -29.35
CA ILE A 125 -11.31 16.05 -28.27
C ILE A 125 -10.99 17.51 -27.97
N ASN A 126 -11.99 18.38 -28.00
CA ASN A 126 -11.87 19.75 -27.52
C ASN A 126 -11.93 19.77 -25.99
N ARG A 127 -10.94 20.36 -25.33
CA ARG A 127 -10.89 20.49 -23.86
C ARG A 127 -11.67 21.69 -23.33
N VAL A 128 -12.19 22.54 -24.20
CA VAL A 128 -13.08 23.63 -23.83
C VAL A 128 -14.46 23.06 -23.63
N HIS A 129 -15.02 23.20 -22.43
CA HIS A 129 -16.39 22.80 -22.17
C HIS A 129 -17.36 23.76 -22.88
N PRO A 130 -18.36 23.27 -23.63
CA PRO A 130 -19.25 24.12 -24.44
C PRO A 130 -20.03 25.14 -23.60
N GLU A 131 -20.57 24.74 -22.45
CA GLU A 131 -21.33 25.66 -21.59
C GLU A 131 -20.46 26.59 -20.73
N THR A 132 -19.43 26.06 -20.05
CA THR A 132 -18.64 26.85 -19.09
C THR A 132 -17.52 27.66 -19.75
N LEU A 133 -17.19 27.38 -21.01
CA LEU A 133 -16.08 27.95 -21.78
C LEU A 133 -14.71 27.79 -21.10
N LYS A 134 -14.60 26.90 -20.11
CA LYS A 134 -13.38 26.63 -19.36
C LYS A 134 -12.63 25.47 -19.98
N VAL A 135 -11.31 25.60 -20.00
CA VAL A 135 -10.40 24.54 -20.46
C VAL A 135 -10.18 23.54 -19.32
N VAL A 136 -10.63 22.30 -19.52
CA VAL A 136 -10.47 21.21 -18.54
C VAL A 136 -9.04 20.67 -18.57
N LYS A 137 -8.50 20.35 -17.39
CA LYS A 137 -7.28 19.53 -17.24
C LYS A 137 -7.70 18.09 -16.98
N ILE A 138 -7.80 17.30 -18.04
CA ILE A 138 -8.15 15.87 -17.99
C ILE A 138 -7.26 15.18 -16.97
N ASN A 139 -7.89 14.54 -15.96
CA ASN A 139 -7.22 13.88 -14.85
C ASN A 139 -6.07 14.70 -14.23
N ASN A 140 -6.28 16.00 -13.98
CA ASN A 140 -5.29 16.94 -13.44
C ASN A 140 -3.99 17.06 -14.29
N GLY A 141 -4.05 16.72 -15.57
CA GLY A 141 -2.90 16.70 -16.48
C GLY A 141 -2.28 15.31 -16.70
N PHE A 142 -2.83 14.26 -16.08
CA PHE A 142 -2.44 12.85 -16.27
C PHE A 142 -3.40 12.13 -17.23
N ASP A 143 -3.62 12.72 -18.39
CA ASP A 143 -4.59 12.26 -19.38
C ASP A 143 -4.23 10.90 -19.99
N ILE A 144 -2.94 10.59 -20.19
CA ILE A 144 -2.48 9.26 -20.62
C ILE A 144 -2.85 8.19 -19.58
N GLU A 145 -2.86 8.53 -18.28
CA GLU A 145 -3.26 7.58 -17.24
C GLU A 145 -4.76 7.27 -17.29
N ALA A 146 -5.59 8.28 -17.57
CA ALA A 146 -7.02 8.08 -17.82
C ALA A 146 -7.26 7.27 -19.11
N ALA A 147 -6.50 7.55 -20.17
CA ALA A 147 -6.60 6.80 -21.42
C ALA A 147 -6.30 5.31 -21.26
N HIS A 148 -5.31 4.92 -20.43
CA HIS A 148 -5.06 3.50 -20.16
C HIS A 148 -6.18 2.83 -19.34
N LYS A 149 -6.87 3.57 -18.47
CA LYS A 149 -8.07 3.06 -17.78
C LYS A 149 -9.22 2.84 -18.75
N ALA A 150 -9.38 3.75 -19.71
CA ALA A 150 -10.36 3.62 -20.78
C ALA A 150 -10.13 2.37 -21.63
N ILE A 151 -8.89 2.12 -22.06
CA ILE A 151 -8.55 0.90 -22.80
C ILE A 151 -8.96 -0.35 -22.01
N ALA A 152 -8.62 -0.43 -20.71
CA ALA A 152 -8.98 -1.60 -19.90
C ALA A 152 -10.50 -1.82 -19.79
N ARG A 153 -11.30 -0.74 -19.75
CA ARG A 153 -12.77 -0.84 -19.76
C ARG A 153 -13.32 -1.22 -21.13
N ILE A 154 -12.77 -0.67 -22.21
CA ILE A 154 -13.16 -1.03 -23.59
C ILE A 154 -12.85 -2.50 -23.86
N GLU A 155 -11.64 -2.95 -23.54
CA GLU A 155 -11.24 -4.36 -23.70
C GLU A 155 -12.16 -5.30 -22.92
N ASN A 156 -12.51 -4.96 -21.67
CA ASN A 156 -13.41 -5.75 -20.86
C ASN A 156 -14.87 -5.73 -21.35
N ALA A 157 -15.39 -4.57 -21.78
CA ALA A 157 -16.77 -4.43 -22.24
C ALA A 157 -17.00 -5.16 -23.57
N GLN A 158 -16.03 -5.10 -24.48
CA GLN A 158 -16.14 -5.64 -25.84
C GLN A 158 -15.51 -7.03 -26.01
N GLY A 159 -14.88 -7.57 -24.97
CA GLY A 159 -14.24 -8.88 -24.99
C GLY A 159 -12.96 -8.95 -25.82
N TRP A 160 -12.27 -7.83 -26.03
CA TRP A 160 -11.02 -7.80 -26.80
C TRP A 160 -9.85 -8.45 -26.06
N GLN A 161 -8.87 -8.92 -26.82
CA GLN A 161 -7.71 -9.53 -26.23
C GLN A 161 -6.81 -8.47 -25.60
N ARG A 162 -6.53 -8.64 -24.30
CA ARG A 162 -5.71 -7.72 -23.51
C ARG A 162 -4.26 -7.68 -24.00
N GLU A 163 -3.66 -6.49 -23.94
CA GLU A 163 -2.21 -6.35 -24.14
C GLU A 163 -1.36 -7.05 -23.08
N GLN A 164 -0.27 -7.72 -23.50
CA GLN A 164 0.64 -8.44 -22.59
C GLN A 164 1.24 -7.54 -21.49
N ASN A 165 1.30 -6.22 -21.72
CA ASN A 165 1.79 -5.24 -20.75
C ASN A 165 0.70 -4.17 -20.43
N GLY A 166 -0.58 -4.55 -20.44
CA GLY A 166 -1.70 -3.66 -20.19
C GLY A 166 -1.69 -3.08 -18.76
N ARG A 167 -1.55 -1.76 -18.61
CA ARG A 167 -1.31 -1.12 -17.30
C ARG A 167 -2.46 -1.26 -16.28
N TYR A 168 -3.68 -1.44 -16.74
CA TYR A 168 -4.88 -1.64 -15.92
C TYR A 168 -5.65 -2.86 -16.43
N GLN A 169 -6.43 -3.47 -15.54
CA GLN A 169 -7.40 -4.52 -15.85
C GLN A 169 -8.65 -4.30 -15.01
N VAL A 170 -9.80 -4.75 -15.50
CA VAL A 170 -11.02 -4.81 -14.68
C VAL A 170 -10.94 -6.09 -13.83
N LEU A 171 -11.13 -5.95 -12.51
CA LEU A 171 -11.15 -7.04 -11.55
C LEU A 171 -12.54 -7.69 -11.53
N GLU A 172 -12.66 -8.89 -10.94
CA GLU A 172 -13.93 -9.62 -10.83
C GLU A 172 -15.04 -8.82 -10.12
N ASN A 173 -14.68 -7.87 -9.25
CA ASN A 173 -15.63 -6.97 -8.58
C ASN A 173 -16.07 -5.77 -9.45
N GLY A 174 -15.61 -5.68 -10.70
CA GLY A 174 -15.88 -4.57 -11.63
C GLY A 174 -14.98 -3.33 -11.45
N GLU A 175 -14.07 -3.32 -10.47
CA GLU A 175 -13.14 -2.20 -10.25
C GLU A 175 -11.88 -2.30 -11.12
N LEU A 176 -11.25 -1.17 -11.41
CA LEU A 176 -9.98 -1.15 -12.15
C LEU A 176 -8.81 -1.48 -11.22
N GLY A 177 -8.26 -2.68 -11.39
CA GLY A 177 -6.98 -3.09 -10.81
C GLY A 177 -5.82 -2.56 -11.64
N ARG A 178 -4.84 -1.94 -10.99
CA ARG A 178 -3.56 -1.61 -11.63
C ARG A 178 -2.66 -2.82 -11.57
N GLU A 179 -2.15 -3.26 -12.73
CA GLU A 179 -1.22 -4.38 -12.76
C GLU A 179 0.03 -4.08 -11.92
N HIS A 180 0.48 -5.08 -11.17
CA HIS A 180 1.66 -4.93 -10.31
C HIS A 180 2.86 -4.67 -11.19
N ILE A 181 3.43 -3.46 -11.10
CA ILE A 181 4.74 -3.20 -11.70
C ILE A 181 5.72 -4.05 -10.91
N ASP A 182 6.24 -5.11 -11.54
CA ASP A 182 7.37 -5.88 -11.02
C ASP A 182 8.49 -4.89 -10.69
N LYS A 183 8.67 -4.60 -9.39
CA LYS A 183 9.65 -3.63 -8.91
C LYS A 183 11.07 -4.12 -9.14
N ASP A 184 11.22 -5.42 -9.35
CA ASP A 184 12.51 -6.08 -9.57
C ASP A 184 12.85 -6.16 -11.06
N LYS A 185 11.92 -5.82 -11.97
CA LYS A 185 12.23 -5.73 -13.40
C LYS A 185 13.26 -4.63 -13.64
N PRO A 186 14.43 -4.94 -14.23
CA PRO A 186 15.46 -3.95 -14.51
C PRO A 186 14.89 -2.83 -15.37
N ARG A 187 15.21 -1.60 -14.98
CA ARG A 187 14.74 -0.43 -15.72
C ARG A 187 15.37 -0.40 -17.10
N GLN A 188 14.59 -0.06 -18.11
CA GLN A 188 15.06 0.08 -19.48
C GLN A 188 15.03 1.55 -19.90
N PRO A 189 15.94 1.97 -20.80
CA PRO A 189 15.85 3.28 -21.46
C PRO A 189 14.51 3.44 -22.19
N ALA A 190 14.10 4.69 -22.40
CA ALA A 190 12.89 4.96 -23.16
C ALA A 190 12.99 4.43 -24.61
N GLN A 191 11.87 4.03 -25.20
CA GLN A 191 11.84 3.43 -26.55
C GLN A 191 12.65 4.22 -27.60
N PRO A 192 12.53 5.57 -27.72
CA PRO A 192 13.32 6.32 -28.70
C PRO A 192 14.84 6.24 -28.48
N LYS A 193 15.28 6.02 -27.23
CA LYS A 193 16.69 5.81 -26.90
C LYS A 193 17.16 4.42 -27.30
N ARG A 194 16.31 3.42 -27.12
CA ARG A 194 16.53 2.06 -27.63
C ARG A 194 16.58 2.01 -29.15
N ASP A 195 15.74 2.77 -29.84
CA ASP A 195 15.77 2.87 -31.30
C ASP A 195 17.04 3.58 -31.81
N MET A 196 17.54 4.57 -31.06
CA MET A 196 18.84 5.19 -31.34
C MET A 196 19.98 4.19 -31.12
N GLU A 197 20.01 3.56 -29.94
CA GLU A 197 20.93 2.48 -29.57
C GLU A 197 20.99 1.43 -30.67
N ASN A 198 19.83 1.04 -31.18
CA ASN A 198 19.70 0.03 -32.21
C ASN A 198 20.31 0.45 -33.56
N ARG A 199 20.15 1.72 -33.94
CA ARG A 199 20.68 2.25 -35.20
C ARG A 199 22.18 2.49 -35.13
N THR A 200 22.68 2.95 -33.99
CA THR A 200 24.07 3.42 -33.87
C THR A 200 25.00 2.43 -33.20
N GLY A 201 24.47 1.44 -32.48
CA GLY A 201 25.25 0.54 -31.63
C GLY A 201 25.82 1.17 -30.37
N GLU A 202 25.55 2.46 -30.15
CA GLU A 202 26.04 3.25 -29.02
C GLU A 202 25.08 3.16 -27.85
N LYS A 203 25.58 2.88 -26.64
CA LYS A 203 24.78 2.96 -25.41
C LYS A 203 24.23 4.38 -25.26
N SER A 204 22.93 4.50 -25.00
CA SER A 204 22.38 5.82 -24.68
C SER A 204 22.89 6.28 -23.32
N ALA A 205 22.98 7.60 -23.14
CA ALA A 205 23.24 8.20 -21.83
C ALA A 205 22.25 7.71 -20.75
N GLU A 206 21.00 7.42 -21.12
CA GLU A 206 20.00 6.88 -20.20
C GLU A 206 20.32 5.44 -19.78
N ARG A 207 20.83 4.59 -20.68
CA ARG A 207 21.32 3.25 -20.34
C ARG A 207 22.52 3.30 -19.40
N ILE A 208 23.51 4.12 -19.71
CA ILE A 208 24.70 4.30 -18.85
C ILE A 208 24.28 4.80 -17.46
N ALA A 209 23.35 5.75 -17.41
CA ALA A 209 22.79 6.24 -16.16
C ALA A 209 22.08 5.14 -15.35
N ILE A 210 21.39 4.20 -16.00
CA ILE A 210 20.74 3.06 -15.35
C ILE A 210 21.78 2.02 -14.89
N GLU A 211 22.68 1.60 -15.77
CA GLU A 211 23.63 0.50 -15.52
C GLU A 211 24.73 0.90 -14.53
N ASP A 212 25.31 2.09 -14.68
CA ASP A 212 26.43 2.56 -13.84
C ASP A 212 25.98 3.57 -12.78
N GLY A 213 25.11 4.50 -13.16
CA GLY A 213 24.71 5.60 -12.29
C GLY A 213 23.81 5.16 -11.15
N ALA A 214 22.80 4.31 -11.42
CA ALA A 214 21.85 3.88 -10.41
C ALA A 214 22.50 3.10 -9.25
N PRO A 215 23.42 2.13 -9.48
CA PRO A 215 24.09 1.44 -8.38
C PRO A 215 24.92 2.38 -7.49
N ILE A 216 25.63 3.34 -8.08
CA ILE A 216 26.41 4.34 -7.34
C ILE A 216 25.50 5.19 -6.45
N ILE A 217 24.42 5.72 -7.04
CA ILE A 217 23.46 6.56 -6.32
C ILE A 217 22.82 5.77 -5.17
N LYS A 218 22.49 4.49 -5.35
CA LYS A 218 21.94 3.65 -4.29
C LYS A 218 22.91 3.43 -3.13
N LYS A 219 24.20 3.22 -3.43
CA LYS A 219 25.23 2.92 -2.41
C LYS A 219 25.71 4.16 -1.64
N ALA A 220 25.70 5.33 -2.27
CA ALA A 220 26.23 6.55 -1.66
C ALA A 220 25.52 6.91 -0.35
N GLN A 221 26.30 7.31 0.66
CA GLN A 221 25.80 7.70 1.99
C GLN A 221 25.88 9.21 2.24
N THR A 222 26.65 9.94 1.43
CA THR A 222 26.76 11.42 1.49
C THR A 222 26.73 12.03 0.09
N TRP A 223 26.43 13.34 0.01
CA TRP A 223 26.48 14.08 -1.26
C TRP A 223 27.90 14.11 -1.84
N GLU A 224 28.92 14.29 -1.01
CA GLU A 224 30.33 14.28 -1.45
C GLU A 224 30.73 12.94 -2.05
N GLN A 225 30.39 11.82 -1.39
CA GLN A 225 30.66 10.49 -1.91
C GLN A 225 29.96 10.26 -3.25
N LEU A 226 28.68 10.63 -3.34
CA LEU A 226 27.89 10.51 -4.57
C LEU A 226 28.55 11.27 -5.72
N HIS A 227 28.94 12.52 -5.50
CA HIS A 227 29.60 13.33 -6.54
C HIS A 227 30.94 12.73 -6.93
N ARG A 228 31.76 12.27 -5.97
CA ARG A 228 33.07 11.66 -6.22
C ARG A 228 32.97 10.40 -7.08
N GLU A 229 32.09 9.48 -6.70
CA GLU A 229 31.92 8.20 -7.41
C GLU A 229 31.30 8.38 -8.80
N LEU A 230 30.33 9.29 -8.96
CA LEU A 230 29.77 9.62 -10.27
C LEU A 230 30.82 10.28 -11.18
N ALA A 231 31.61 11.23 -10.66
CA ALA A 231 32.64 11.90 -11.45
C ALA A 231 33.72 10.93 -11.95
N ALA A 232 34.09 9.93 -11.14
CA ALA A 232 35.01 8.86 -11.54
C ALA A 232 34.49 8.02 -12.73
N LYS A 233 33.17 7.97 -12.92
CA LYS A 233 32.50 7.31 -14.05
C LYS A 233 32.05 8.26 -15.16
N GLY A 234 32.52 9.52 -15.14
CA GLY A 234 32.19 10.52 -16.15
C GLY A 234 30.77 11.06 -16.06
N MET A 235 30.17 11.02 -14.87
CA MET A 235 28.80 11.47 -14.61
C MET A 235 28.78 12.61 -13.57
N ARG A 236 27.78 13.48 -13.64
CA ARG A 236 27.56 14.53 -12.63
C ARG A 236 26.08 14.68 -12.29
N TYR A 237 25.78 14.92 -11.02
CA TYR A 237 24.43 15.08 -10.51
C TYR A 237 24.15 16.54 -10.14
N GLU A 238 23.24 17.18 -10.87
CA GLU A 238 22.92 18.59 -10.71
C GLU A 238 21.45 18.82 -10.40
N LYS A 239 21.17 19.76 -9.50
CA LYS A 239 19.81 20.23 -9.23
C LYS A 239 19.30 21.08 -10.40
N THR A 240 18.15 20.70 -10.96
CA THR A 240 17.51 21.41 -12.07
C THR A 240 16.04 21.71 -11.73
N GLY A 241 15.74 22.97 -11.44
CA GLY A 241 14.42 23.39 -10.97
C GLY A 241 14.01 22.67 -9.67
N SER A 242 12.84 22.02 -9.68
CA SER A 242 12.35 21.20 -8.55
C SER A 242 12.88 19.76 -8.56
N GLY A 243 13.66 19.37 -9.57
CA GLY A 243 14.19 18.03 -9.75
C GLY A 243 15.72 18.00 -9.85
N ALA A 244 16.23 16.94 -10.47
CA ALA A 244 17.65 16.79 -10.73
C ALA A 244 17.92 16.10 -12.07
N THR A 245 19.06 16.45 -12.65
CA THR A 245 19.60 15.90 -13.88
C THR A 245 20.89 15.16 -13.56
N LEU A 246 21.00 13.92 -14.03
CA LEU A 246 22.24 13.16 -14.08
C LEU A 246 22.81 13.32 -15.48
N PHE A 247 23.92 14.02 -15.60
CA PHE A 247 24.62 14.15 -16.87
C PHE A 247 25.60 12.99 -17.05
N VAL A 248 25.59 12.40 -18.24
CA VAL A 248 26.59 11.42 -18.70
C VAL A 248 27.38 12.11 -19.81
N GLY A 249 28.66 12.44 -19.55
CA GLY A 249 29.36 13.42 -20.39
C GLY A 249 28.57 14.74 -20.45
N ASP A 250 28.26 15.24 -21.65
CA ASP A 250 27.46 16.46 -21.83
C ASP A 250 25.95 16.22 -21.93
N VAL A 251 25.50 14.95 -21.93
CA VAL A 251 24.10 14.60 -22.15
C VAL A 251 23.35 14.51 -20.83
N GLY A 252 22.39 15.42 -20.61
CA GLY A 252 21.53 15.43 -19.43
C GLY A 252 20.42 14.38 -19.48
N VAL A 253 20.35 13.51 -18.47
CA VAL A 253 19.28 12.53 -18.25
C VAL A 253 18.54 12.90 -16.98
N LYS A 254 17.20 12.78 -16.95
CA LYS A 254 16.43 13.00 -15.72
C LYS A 254 16.91 11.99 -14.67
N ALA A 255 17.30 12.43 -13.48
CA ALA A 255 17.83 11.51 -12.46
C ALA A 255 16.83 10.39 -12.13
N SER A 256 15.53 10.72 -12.11
CA SER A 256 14.47 9.74 -11.88
C SER A 256 14.26 8.75 -13.03
N SER A 257 14.91 8.90 -14.19
CA SER A 257 14.92 7.91 -15.27
C SER A 257 15.94 6.81 -15.02
N ALA A 258 17.09 7.16 -14.42
CA ALA A 258 18.11 6.20 -14.01
C ALA A 258 17.57 5.25 -12.93
N ASP A 259 17.01 5.82 -11.86
CA ASP A 259 16.39 5.06 -10.78
C ASP A 259 15.30 5.88 -10.10
N ARG A 260 14.27 5.23 -9.54
CA ARG A 260 13.21 5.95 -8.82
C ARG A 260 13.74 6.62 -7.57
N ASP A 261 14.76 6.05 -6.94
CA ASP A 261 15.37 6.53 -5.70
C ASP A 261 16.46 7.58 -5.95
N ALA A 262 16.87 7.75 -7.22
CA ALA A 262 17.78 8.82 -7.65
C ALA A 262 17.10 10.21 -7.76
N SER A 263 15.80 10.33 -7.49
CA SER A 263 15.12 11.64 -7.49
C SER A 263 15.65 12.55 -6.36
N LEU A 264 15.74 13.86 -6.63
CA LEU A 264 16.27 14.84 -5.67
C LEU A 264 15.56 14.76 -4.32
N SER A 265 14.22 14.72 -4.31
CA SER A 265 13.43 14.67 -3.07
C SER A 265 13.70 13.43 -2.23
N LYS A 266 13.99 12.28 -2.85
CA LYS A 266 14.31 11.04 -2.13
C LYS A 266 15.75 11.05 -1.64
N LEU A 267 16.68 11.52 -2.45
CA LEU A 267 18.06 11.69 -2.01
C LEU A 267 18.18 12.71 -0.89
N GLN A 268 17.41 13.80 -0.91
CA GLN A 268 17.40 14.76 0.19
C GLN A 268 16.85 14.18 1.49
N LYS A 269 15.87 13.28 1.41
CA LYS A 269 15.37 12.55 2.59
C LYS A 269 16.42 11.60 3.18
N ARG A 270 17.30 11.03 2.34
CA ARG A 270 18.32 10.05 2.76
C ARG A 270 19.66 10.67 3.14
N LEU A 271 20.13 11.65 2.36
CA LEU A 271 21.45 12.28 2.44
C LEU A 271 21.42 13.68 3.06
N GLY A 272 20.23 14.21 3.39
CA GLY A 272 20.04 15.57 3.90
C GLY A 272 19.97 16.64 2.80
N ALA A 273 20.06 17.92 3.19
CA ALA A 273 19.96 19.04 2.26
C ALA A 273 20.98 18.93 1.12
N TYR A 274 20.57 19.27 -0.11
CA TYR A 274 21.39 19.10 -1.30
C TYR A 274 22.67 19.94 -1.21
N GLN A 275 23.81 19.30 -1.47
CA GLN A 275 25.11 19.95 -1.59
C GLN A 275 25.60 19.83 -3.04
N PRO A 276 26.03 20.94 -3.68
CA PRO A 276 26.59 20.90 -5.03
C PRO A 276 27.95 20.17 -5.03
N ALA A 277 28.34 19.67 -6.20
CA ALA A 277 29.68 19.13 -6.40
C ALA A 277 30.75 20.21 -6.16
N PRO A 278 31.93 19.87 -5.59
CA PRO A 278 33.06 20.79 -5.47
C PRO A 278 33.43 21.43 -6.82
N GLN A 279 33.65 22.74 -6.86
CA GLN A 279 33.90 23.50 -8.11
C GLN A 279 35.10 23.00 -8.94
N ARG A 280 36.08 22.33 -8.33
CA ARG A 280 37.28 21.79 -9.01
C ARG A 280 37.20 20.30 -9.29
N GLN A 281 36.02 19.70 -9.15
CA GLN A 281 35.89 18.27 -9.37
C GLN A 281 36.03 17.94 -10.86
N GLN A 282 37.11 17.24 -11.21
CA GLN A 282 37.31 16.74 -12.56
C GLN A 282 36.40 15.54 -12.79
N VAL A 283 35.52 15.66 -13.79
CA VAL A 283 34.69 14.55 -14.27
C VAL A 283 35.50 13.81 -15.33
N ALA A 284 35.66 12.49 -15.16
CA ALA A 284 36.39 11.68 -16.13
C ALA A 284 35.75 11.81 -17.53
N GLN A 285 36.57 11.97 -18.56
CA GLN A 285 36.06 11.91 -19.93
C GLN A 285 35.62 10.49 -20.22
N ARG A 286 34.41 10.37 -20.79
CA ARG A 286 33.82 9.08 -21.13
C ARG A 286 33.73 8.95 -22.64
N GLU A 287 34.36 7.90 -23.17
CA GLU A 287 34.25 7.56 -24.58
C GLU A 287 32.93 6.85 -24.89
N PRO A 288 32.41 6.95 -26.12
CA PRO A 288 31.21 6.21 -26.52
C PRO A 288 31.41 4.71 -26.39
N GLU A 289 30.51 4.10 -25.63
CA GLU A 289 30.52 2.66 -25.38
C GLU A 289 29.55 1.94 -26.31
N PRO A 290 29.95 0.79 -26.86
CA PRO A 290 29.06 -0.04 -27.63
C PRO A 290 28.07 -0.75 -26.69
N ILE A 291 26.87 -1.06 -27.22
CA ILE A 291 25.82 -1.77 -26.46
C ILE A 291 26.25 -3.20 -26.11
N LYS A 292 26.91 -3.88 -27.05
CA LYS A 292 27.59 -5.16 -26.80
C LYS A 292 29.10 -4.89 -26.69
N PRO A 293 29.82 -5.56 -25.78
CA PRO A 293 31.28 -5.63 -25.86
C PRO A 293 31.72 -6.14 -27.24
N ASP A 294 32.88 -5.70 -27.70
CA ASP A 294 33.57 -6.24 -28.87
C ASP A 294 32.86 -6.11 -30.24
N VAL A 295 32.15 -5.01 -30.49
CA VAL A 295 31.63 -4.70 -31.83
C VAL A 295 32.79 -4.49 -32.82
N PRO A 296 32.95 -5.33 -33.86
CA PRO A 296 34.03 -5.16 -34.83
C PRO A 296 33.91 -3.83 -35.59
N GLY A 297 35.03 -3.12 -35.76
CA GLY A 297 35.06 -1.81 -36.43
C GLY A 297 34.45 -0.65 -35.62
N TRP A 298 34.11 -0.86 -34.34
CA TRP A 298 33.48 0.16 -33.48
C TRP A 298 34.25 1.48 -33.43
N LYS A 299 35.57 1.43 -33.23
CA LYS A 299 36.42 2.62 -33.12
C LYS A 299 36.38 3.46 -34.39
N ASP A 300 36.44 2.83 -35.56
CA ASP A 300 36.43 3.51 -36.85
C ASP A 300 35.05 4.11 -37.14
N TYR A 301 33.98 3.35 -36.85
CA TYR A 301 32.60 3.81 -36.99
C TYR A 301 32.33 5.07 -36.16
N ILE A 302 32.65 5.04 -34.86
CA ILE A 302 32.42 6.18 -33.96
C ILE A 302 33.30 7.38 -34.33
N THR A 303 34.56 7.14 -34.71
CA THR A 303 35.47 8.23 -35.11
C THR A 303 34.95 8.94 -36.37
N GLY A 304 34.59 8.18 -37.41
CA GLY A 304 34.01 8.74 -38.64
C GLY A 304 32.69 9.47 -38.39
N ARG A 305 31.82 8.91 -37.54
CA ARG A 305 30.55 9.54 -37.16
C ARG A 305 30.77 10.85 -36.38
N LYS A 306 31.67 10.86 -35.39
CA LYS A 306 32.04 12.07 -34.63
C LYS A 306 32.56 13.16 -35.58
N ALA A 307 33.47 12.81 -36.50
CA ALA A 307 34.03 13.75 -37.47
C ALA A 307 32.95 14.34 -38.39
N HIS A 308 32.06 13.50 -38.94
CA HIS A 308 30.97 13.95 -39.81
C HIS A 308 30.03 14.95 -39.12
N TYR A 309 29.60 14.64 -37.89
CA TYR A 309 28.70 15.55 -37.16
C TYR A 309 29.41 16.80 -36.65
N ALA A 310 30.71 16.73 -36.34
CA ALA A 310 31.51 17.91 -36.01
C ALA A 310 31.61 18.86 -37.21
N GLU A 311 31.92 18.35 -38.40
CA GLU A 311 31.97 19.13 -39.63
C GLU A 311 30.60 19.75 -39.96
N LYS A 312 29.53 18.94 -39.90
CA LYS A 312 28.15 19.40 -40.10
C LYS A 312 27.76 20.53 -39.14
N ASN A 313 28.11 20.41 -37.86
CA ASN A 313 27.80 21.41 -36.86
C ASN A 313 28.60 22.70 -37.08
N ALA A 314 29.88 22.58 -37.45
CA ALA A 314 30.73 23.73 -37.78
C ALA A 314 30.21 24.47 -39.04
N ALA A 315 29.87 23.72 -40.10
CA ALA A 315 29.29 24.27 -41.32
C ALA A 315 27.95 24.99 -41.05
N LYS A 316 27.08 24.38 -40.24
CA LYS A 316 25.82 24.99 -39.82
C LYS A 316 26.06 26.27 -39.02
N LEU A 317 26.96 26.27 -38.04
CA LEU A 317 27.27 27.45 -37.24
C LEU A 317 27.79 28.60 -38.12
N ALA A 318 28.67 28.31 -39.08
CA ALA A 318 29.15 29.28 -40.04
C ALA A 318 28.02 29.82 -40.93
N GLN A 319 27.10 28.95 -41.37
CA GLN A 319 25.93 29.35 -42.13
C GLN A 319 24.98 30.24 -41.32
N ASP A 320 24.68 29.87 -40.07
CA ASP A 320 23.80 30.65 -39.19
C ASP A 320 24.38 32.05 -38.95
N LYS A 321 25.70 32.17 -38.74
CA LYS A 321 26.41 33.46 -38.64
C LYS A 321 26.28 34.30 -39.92
N ARG A 322 26.48 33.70 -41.10
CA ARG A 322 26.30 34.39 -42.39
C ARG A 322 24.86 34.87 -42.58
N GLN A 323 23.88 34.03 -42.26
CA GLN A 323 22.45 34.38 -42.37
C GLN A 323 22.05 35.48 -41.37
N GLU A 324 22.67 35.53 -40.20
CA GLU A 324 22.50 36.65 -39.27
C GLU A 324 23.08 37.95 -39.82
N GLN A 325 24.28 37.90 -40.41
CA GLN A 325 24.92 39.07 -41.05
C GLN A 325 24.10 39.58 -42.25
N GLU A 326 23.63 38.70 -43.14
CA GLU A 326 22.77 39.08 -44.27
C GLU A 326 21.47 39.76 -43.81
N ARG A 327 20.85 39.25 -42.75
CA ARG A 327 19.65 39.87 -42.16
C ARG A 327 19.95 41.26 -41.58
N LYS A 328 21.09 41.43 -40.92
CA LYS A 328 21.54 42.73 -40.38
C LYS A 328 21.81 43.74 -41.51
N GLN A 329 22.56 43.33 -42.53
CA GLN A 329 22.85 44.17 -43.70
C GLN A 329 21.59 44.60 -44.44
N LEU A 330 20.65 43.67 -44.69
CA LEU A 330 19.39 44.01 -45.33
C LEU A 330 18.58 45.01 -44.47
N ALA A 331 18.52 44.81 -43.15
CA ALA A 331 17.84 45.74 -42.26
C ALA A 331 18.48 47.14 -42.26
N GLU A 332 19.81 47.22 -42.30
CA GLU A 332 20.56 48.49 -42.40
C GLU A 332 20.29 49.20 -43.73
N GLN A 333 20.31 48.48 -44.86
CA GLN A 333 19.99 49.03 -46.18
C GLN A 333 18.54 49.52 -46.27
N GLN A 334 17.59 48.75 -45.71
CA GLN A 334 16.18 49.14 -45.65
C GLN A 334 15.97 50.37 -44.77
N LYS A 335 16.69 50.46 -43.65
CA LYS A 335 16.67 51.63 -42.76
C LYS A 335 17.25 52.87 -43.46
N ALA A 336 18.41 52.75 -44.11
CA ALA A 336 19.05 53.85 -44.82
C ALA A 336 18.15 54.42 -45.95
N ARG A 337 17.55 53.54 -46.76
CA ARG A 337 16.58 53.93 -47.81
C ARG A 337 15.36 54.66 -47.23
N ARG A 338 14.83 54.17 -46.11
CA ARG A 338 13.71 54.83 -45.41
C ARG A 338 14.12 56.20 -44.87
N ASP A 339 15.28 56.30 -44.24
CA ASP A 339 15.76 57.54 -43.63
C ASP A 339 16.06 58.60 -44.71
N GLU A 340 16.54 58.19 -45.89
CA GLU A 340 16.71 59.06 -47.06
C GLU A 340 15.38 59.59 -47.60
N LEU A 341 14.36 58.73 -47.78
CA LEU A 341 13.01 59.17 -48.14
C LEU A 341 12.48 60.21 -47.14
N MET A 342 12.73 59.99 -45.85
CA MET A 342 12.22 60.85 -44.78
C MET A 342 12.94 62.21 -44.67
N ARG A 343 14.05 62.45 -45.39
CA ARG A 343 14.75 63.76 -45.42
C ARG A 343 14.05 64.83 -46.26
N GLY A 344 13.08 64.47 -47.12
CA GLY A 344 12.34 65.43 -47.94
C GLY A 344 11.45 66.40 -47.12
N ASN A 345 11.08 67.54 -47.70
CA ASN A 345 10.07 68.42 -47.09
C ASN A 345 8.65 67.89 -47.41
N TRP A 346 7.98 67.37 -46.38
CA TRP A 346 6.69 66.68 -46.50
C TRP A 346 5.49 67.53 -46.07
N LYS A 347 5.68 68.83 -45.78
CA LYS A 347 4.60 69.72 -45.35
C LYS A 347 3.54 69.84 -46.45
N GLY A 348 2.31 69.38 -46.17
CA GLY A 348 1.19 69.39 -47.12
C GLY A 348 1.14 68.23 -48.14
N LYS A 349 2.06 67.24 -48.07
CA LYS A 349 2.19 66.13 -49.05
C LYS A 349 1.97 64.74 -48.42
N GLY A 350 1.03 64.63 -47.48
CA GLY A 350 0.81 63.40 -46.67
C GLY A 350 0.38 62.18 -47.48
N GLU A 351 -0.49 62.34 -48.48
CA GLU A 351 -0.96 61.24 -49.33
C GLU A 351 0.18 60.66 -50.19
N VAL A 352 1.00 61.53 -50.79
CA VAL A 352 2.18 61.13 -51.58
C VAL A 352 3.21 60.40 -50.70
N LEU A 353 3.43 60.88 -49.47
CA LEU A 353 4.31 60.21 -48.50
C LEU A 353 3.80 58.82 -48.12
N ASN A 354 2.49 58.66 -47.90
CA ASN A 354 1.90 57.37 -47.59
C ASN A 354 1.96 56.40 -48.77
N ALA A 355 1.72 56.89 -50.00
CA ALA A 355 1.90 56.09 -51.22
C ALA A 355 3.35 55.60 -51.36
N MET A 356 4.34 56.47 -51.17
CA MET A 356 5.75 56.09 -51.20
C MET A 356 6.14 55.10 -50.09
N ARG A 357 5.63 55.28 -48.87
CA ARG A 357 5.83 54.31 -47.77
C ARG A 357 5.24 52.94 -48.10
N SER A 358 4.08 52.90 -48.74
CA SER A 358 3.44 51.65 -49.15
C SER A 358 4.27 50.91 -50.20
N VAL A 359 4.80 51.63 -51.19
CA VAL A 359 5.69 51.06 -52.22
C VAL A 359 6.97 50.51 -51.58
N ILE A 360 7.64 51.29 -50.73
CA ILE A 360 8.85 50.82 -50.01
C ILE A 360 8.53 49.63 -49.12
N ALA A 361 7.39 49.62 -48.43
CA ALA A 361 7.00 48.47 -47.60
C ALA A 361 6.80 47.19 -48.44
N ALA A 362 6.22 47.31 -49.63
CA ALA A 362 6.07 46.20 -50.57
C ALA A 362 7.44 45.70 -51.09
N GLU A 363 8.35 46.61 -51.46
CA GLU A 363 9.73 46.27 -51.86
C GLU A 363 10.48 45.56 -50.73
N GLN A 364 10.41 46.09 -49.50
CA GLN A 364 11.04 45.48 -48.33
C GLN A 364 10.47 44.10 -48.02
N ALA A 365 9.17 43.90 -48.24
CA ALA A 365 8.53 42.60 -48.08
C ALA A 365 9.01 41.61 -49.14
N ALA A 366 9.14 42.05 -50.40
CA ALA A 366 9.69 41.24 -51.49
C ALA A 366 11.15 40.84 -51.24
N GLU A 367 11.99 41.77 -50.77
CA GLU A 367 13.39 41.49 -50.42
C GLU A 367 13.53 40.49 -49.27
N LYS A 368 12.69 40.62 -48.24
CA LYS A 368 12.64 39.64 -47.13
C LYS A 368 12.17 38.27 -47.61
N ALA A 369 11.21 38.22 -48.53
CA ALA A 369 10.74 36.98 -49.13
C ALA A 369 11.87 36.31 -49.95
N ALA A 370 12.58 37.07 -50.79
CA ALA A 370 13.72 36.59 -51.56
C ALA A 370 14.86 36.09 -50.66
N LEU A 371 15.17 36.80 -49.56
CA LEU A 371 16.17 36.35 -48.59
C LEU A 371 15.74 35.04 -47.89
N LYS A 372 14.47 34.91 -47.54
CA LYS A 372 13.91 33.69 -46.95
C LYS A 372 14.01 32.50 -47.91
N GLU A 373 13.72 32.71 -49.20
CA GLU A 373 13.84 31.70 -50.25
C GLU A 373 15.32 31.29 -50.44
N LYS A 374 16.24 32.25 -50.47
CA LYS A 374 17.69 32.00 -50.50
C LYS A 374 18.12 31.12 -49.32
N HIS A 375 17.69 31.47 -48.09
CA HIS A 375 17.98 30.68 -46.89
C HIS A 375 17.34 29.29 -46.94
N GLN A 376 16.18 29.14 -47.60
CA GLN A 376 15.54 27.84 -47.82
C GLN A 376 16.36 26.95 -48.75
N LYS A 377 16.78 27.46 -49.91
CA LYS A 377 17.65 26.76 -50.86
C LYS A 377 18.97 26.35 -50.21
N GLN A 378 19.59 27.23 -49.40
CA GLN A 378 20.79 26.89 -48.63
C GLN A 378 20.54 25.77 -47.60
N ARG A 379 19.39 25.75 -46.93
CA ARG A 379 19.03 24.64 -46.02
C ARG A 379 18.86 23.32 -46.78
N GLU A 380 18.30 23.36 -47.99
CA GLU A 380 18.17 22.20 -48.86
C GLU A 380 19.53 21.67 -49.31
N GLN A 381 20.41 22.54 -49.79
CA GLN A 381 21.80 22.20 -50.14
C GLN A 381 22.56 21.62 -48.95
N HIS A 382 22.46 22.23 -47.77
CA HIS A 382 23.09 21.72 -46.55
C HIS A 382 22.55 20.33 -46.14
N ARG A 383 21.25 20.06 -46.37
CA ARG A 383 20.69 18.71 -46.17
C ARG A 383 21.23 17.69 -47.18
N GLN A 384 21.46 18.10 -48.42
CA GLN A 384 22.02 17.24 -49.46
C GLN A 384 23.51 16.94 -49.23
N GLN A 385 24.29 17.96 -48.82
CA GLN A 385 25.71 17.83 -48.51
C GLN A 385 25.94 16.97 -47.26
N PHE A 386 25.21 17.26 -46.17
CA PHE A 386 25.34 16.55 -44.90
C PHE A 386 24.16 15.60 -44.66
N ARG A 387 24.07 14.57 -45.52
CA ARG A 387 23.16 13.44 -45.31
C ARG A 387 23.43 12.78 -43.95
N PRO A 388 22.43 12.15 -43.32
CA PRO A 388 22.67 11.39 -42.10
C PRO A 388 23.79 10.38 -42.29
N TYR A 389 24.73 10.33 -41.35
CA TYR A 389 25.77 9.31 -41.35
C TYR A 389 25.12 7.91 -41.30
N PRO A 390 25.65 6.92 -42.04
CA PRO A 390 25.05 5.58 -42.07
C PRO A 390 24.86 4.99 -40.67
N ASP A 391 23.75 4.28 -40.49
CA ASP A 391 23.54 3.45 -39.31
C ASP A 391 24.61 2.34 -39.27
N LEU A 392 24.88 1.76 -38.10
CA LEU A 392 25.97 0.79 -37.93
C LEU A 392 25.82 -0.42 -38.89
N GLU A 393 24.59 -0.91 -39.08
CA GLU A 393 24.27 -1.95 -40.07
C GLU A 393 24.71 -1.54 -41.48
N GLN A 394 24.31 -0.34 -41.91
CA GLN A 394 24.61 0.17 -43.25
C GLN A 394 26.10 0.40 -43.43
N TRP A 395 26.78 0.91 -42.41
CA TRP A 395 28.23 1.11 -42.42
C TRP A 395 28.98 -0.22 -42.56
N GLN A 396 28.57 -1.27 -41.82
CA GLN A 396 29.17 -2.61 -41.93
C GLN A 396 28.95 -3.22 -43.33
N ARG A 397 27.78 -3.00 -43.94
CA ARG A 397 27.52 -3.40 -45.34
C ARG A 397 28.43 -2.65 -46.31
N MET A 398 28.62 -1.35 -46.11
CA MET A 398 29.49 -0.52 -46.96
C MET A 398 30.98 -0.91 -46.85
N GLN A 399 31.43 -1.37 -45.68
CA GLN A 399 32.78 -1.90 -45.48
C GLN A 399 32.98 -3.32 -46.05
N ARG A 400 32.00 -3.85 -46.80
CA ARG A 400 31.98 -5.19 -47.40
C ARG A 400 32.04 -6.32 -46.37
N SER A 401 31.36 -6.17 -45.23
CA SER A 401 31.16 -7.24 -44.24
C SER A 401 29.68 -7.57 -44.06
N PRO A 402 29.02 -8.25 -45.03
CA PRO A 402 27.59 -8.55 -44.98
C PRO A 402 27.20 -9.41 -43.77
N GLU A 403 28.06 -10.34 -43.37
CA GLU A 403 27.84 -11.24 -42.24
C GLU A 403 27.70 -10.48 -40.92
N LEU A 404 28.55 -9.48 -40.68
CA LEU A 404 28.48 -8.63 -39.49
C LEU A 404 27.19 -7.80 -39.48
N ALA A 405 26.77 -7.29 -40.64
CA ALA A 405 25.54 -6.54 -40.75
C ALA A 405 24.30 -7.40 -40.51
N GLU A 406 24.29 -8.65 -40.97
CA GLU A 406 23.22 -9.61 -40.66
C GLU A 406 23.20 -10.00 -39.18
N GLN A 407 24.38 -10.25 -38.57
CA GLN A 407 24.48 -10.44 -37.12
C GLN A 407 23.94 -9.24 -36.34
N TRP A 408 24.27 -8.02 -36.79
CA TRP A 408 23.77 -6.79 -36.18
C TRP A 408 22.26 -6.64 -36.35
N ARG A 409 21.72 -6.92 -37.55
CA ARG A 409 20.27 -6.89 -37.86
C ARG A 409 19.49 -7.90 -37.01
N HIS A 410 20.02 -9.10 -36.85
CA HIS A 410 19.39 -10.18 -36.09
C HIS A 410 19.76 -10.20 -34.60
N ARG A 411 20.49 -9.21 -34.07
CA ARG A 411 20.95 -9.19 -32.67
C ARG A 411 19.84 -9.25 -31.63
N ALA A 412 18.66 -8.71 -31.94
CA ALA A 412 17.50 -8.73 -31.05
C ALA A 412 16.71 -10.04 -31.15
N SER A 413 16.91 -10.76 -32.26
CA SER A 413 16.32 -12.05 -32.63
C SER A 413 17.35 -13.20 -32.57
N GLU A 414 18.53 -12.98 -31.96
CA GLU A 414 19.48 -14.06 -31.69
C GLU A 414 18.74 -15.07 -30.83
N PRO A 415 18.51 -16.29 -31.35
CA PRO A 415 17.77 -17.26 -30.60
C PRO A 415 18.52 -17.55 -29.30
N GLN A 416 17.80 -17.52 -28.19
CA GLN A 416 18.39 -17.91 -26.92
C GLN A 416 18.48 -19.42 -26.90
N ARG A 417 19.57 -19.95 -26.38
CA ARG A 417 19.86 -21.38 -26.53
C ARG A 417 19.65 -22.12 -25.22
N ILE A 418 19.08 -23.31 -25.33
CA ILE A 418 19.14 -24.34 -24.30
C ILE A 418 20.01 -25.47 -24.82
N GLU A 419 20.98 -25.93 -24.04
CA GLU A 419 21.82 -27.07 -24.39
C GLU A 419 21.63 -28.22 -23.40
N GLY A 420 21.48 -29.42 -23.95
CA GLY A 420 21.46 -30.65 -23.19
C GLY A 420 22.85 -31.19 -22.91
N ASP A 421 22.94 -32.02 -21.87
CA ASP A 421 24.12 -32.81 -21.56
C ASP A 421 24.39 -33.91 -22.62
N ARG A 422 23.33 -34.38 -23.29
CA ARG A 422 23.38 -35.42 -24.34
C ARG A 422 22.73 -34.97 -25.64
N SER A 423 23.22 -35.51 -26.75
CA SER A 423 22.63 -35.29 -28.07
C SER A 423 21.51 -36.31 -28.30
N GLU A 424 20.28 -35.84 -28.47
CA GLU A 424 19.14 -36.66 -28.91
C GLU A 424 18.68 -36.16 -30.27
N PRO A 425 18.37 -37.04 -31.25
CA PRO A 425 17.90 -36.59 -32.56
C PRO A 425 16.61 -35.77 -32.42
N PRO A 426 16.44 -34.67 -33.18
CA PRO A 426 15.21 -33.89 -33.19
C PRO A 426 14.02 -34.75 -33.60
N THR A 427 13.12 -35.00 -32.66
CA THR A 427 11.87 -35.73 -32.91
C THR A 427 10.70 -34.81 -32.59
N PRO A 428 9.65 -34.75 -33.44
CA PRO A 428 8.43 -34.04 -33.11
C PRO A 428 7.84 -34.55 -31.78
N ARG A 429 7.67 -33.64 -30.81
CA ARG A 429 7.00 -33.93 -29.54
C ARG A 429 5.78 -33.03 -29.40
N ASP A 430 4.75 -33.52 -28.72
CA ASP A 430 3.56 -32.70 -28.48
C ASP A 430 3.81 -31.70 -27.36
N ILE A 431 3.82 -30.41 -27.73
CA ILE A 431 3.96 -29.28 -26.81
C ILE A 431 2.65 -28.45 -26.84
N ARG A 432 1.50 -29.13 -26.68
CA ARG A 432 0.15 -28.57 -26.54
C ARG A 432 -0.17 -27.44 -27.55
N ALA A 433 0.05 -26.19 -27.17
CA ALA A 433 -0.23 -25.01 -27.98
C ALA A 433 0.72 -24.83 -29.18
N TYR A 434 1.70 -25.73 -29.37
CA TYR A 434 2.68 -25.67 -30.45
C TYR A 434 2.54 -26.84 -31.43
N ALA A 435 2.67 -26.55 -32.72
CA ALA A 435 2.70 -27.50 -33.82
C ALA A 435 4.16 -27.74 -34.27
N PRO A 436 4.63 -29.00 -34.28
CA PRO A 436 5.95 -29.35 -34.79
C PRO A 436 5.92 -29.56 -36.32
N GLU A 437 6.89 -28.99 -37.03
CA GLU A 437 7.17 -29.20 -38.46
C GLU A 437 8.61 -29.69 -38.63
N ILE A 438 8.82 -30.79 -39.34
CA ILE A 438 10.18 -31.30 -39.63
C ILE A 438 10.73 -30.52 -40.82
N VAL A 439 11.86 -29.83 -40.62
CA VAL A 439 12.56 -29.08 -41.67
C VAL A 439 14.01 -29.57 -41.70
N GLY A 440 14.34 -30.39 -42.70
CA GLY A 440 15.66 -31.02 -42.80
C GLY A 440 15.95 -31.96 -41.62
N GLN A 441 17.03 -31.67 -40.88
CA GLN A 441 17.42 -32.41 -39.66
C GLN A 441 16.97 -31.71 -38.36
N GLN A 442 16.04 -30.77 -38.42
CA GLN A 442 15.57 -29.97 -37.28
C GLN A 442 14.05 -30.06 -37.15
N VAL A 443 13.53 -29.78 -35.96
CA VAL A 443 12.08 -29.69 -35.71
C VAL A 443 11.73 -28.26 -35.32
N HIS A 444 10.89 -27.61 -36.11
CA HIS A 444 10.44 -26.24 -35.91
C HIS A 444 9.11 -26.25 -35.17
N TYR A 445 9.00 -25.48 -34.09
CA TYR A 445 7.77 -25.35 -33.31
C TYR A 445 7.16 -23.97 -33.54
N SER A 446 5.89 -23.95 -33.95
CA SER A 446 5.08 -22.73 -34.16
C SER A 446 3.79 -22.79 -33.36
N ARG A 447 3.17 -21.65 -33.01
CA ARG A 447 1.93 -21.61 -32.21
C ARG A 447 0.72 -22.06 -33.05
N ARG A 448 -0.21 -22.80 -32.44
CA ARG A 448 -1.44 -23.30 -33.10
C ARG A 448 -2.53 -22.22 -33.27
N ASP A 449 -2.50 -21.17 -32.47
CA ASP A 449 -3.55 -20.13 -32.43
C ASP A 449 -3.31 -18.97 -33.43
N GLU A 450 -2.20 -18.98 -34.16
CA GLU A 450 -1.93 -18.02 -35.23
C GLU A 450 -2.40 -18.62 -36.55
N GLY A 451 -3.53 -18.09 -37.07
CA GLY A 451 -4.08 -18.43 -38.37
C GLY A 451 -3.02 -18.39 -39.48
N SER A 452 -3.23 -19.18 -40.53
CA SER A 452 -2.24 -19.63 -41.53
C SER A 452 -1.58 -18.57 -42.43
N GLY A 453 -1.29 -17.37 -41.92
CA GLY A 453 -0.79 -16.21 -42.66
C GLY A 453 0.50 -15.54 -42.15
N GLY A 454 1.16 -16.04 -41.09
CA GLY A 454 2.41 -15.44 -40.59
C GLY A 454 3.33 -16.44 -39.90
N ARG A 455 4.13 -17.20 -40.66
CA ARG A 455 5.04 -18.23 -40.12
C ARG A 455 6.22 -17.61 -39.36
N GLY A 456 6.04 -17.29 -38.08
CA GLY A 456 7.13 -17.11 -37.13
C GLY A 456 7.45 -18.42 -36.41
N VAL A 457 8.62 -19.03 -36.67
CA VAL A 457 9.07 -20.19 -35.87
C VAL A 457 9.40 -19.71 -34.46
N SER A 458 8.73 -20.26 -33.44
CA SER A 458 8.92 -19.84 -32.05
C SER A 458 10.23 -20.37 -31.47
N PHE A 459 10.50 -21.67 -31.67
CA PHE A 459 11.76 -22.31 -31.28
C PHE A 459 12.06 -23.53 -32.18
N VAL A 460 13.34 -23.88 -32.28
CA VAL A 460 13.85 -24.94 -33.15
C VAL A 460 14.64 -25.94 -32.34
N ASP A 461 14.28 -27.21 -32.43
CA ASP A 461 15.07 -28.32 -31.90
C ASP A 461 16.12 -28.77 -32.91
N LYS A 462 17.39 -28.59 -32.55
CA LYS A 462 18.59 -28.99 -33.30
C LYS A 462 19.26 -30.23 -32.71
N GLY A 463 18.64 -30.86 -31.73
CA GLY A 463 19.00 -32.17 -31.23
C GLY A 463 19.76 -32.09 -29.92
N LYS A 464 20.99 -31.56 -29.98
CA LYS A 464 21.79 -31.22 -28.78
C LYS A 464 21.43 -29.83 -28.19
N SER A 465 20.82 -28.97 -29.00
CA SER A 465 20.42 -27.63 -28.58
C SER A 465 19.03 -27.27 -29.08
N ILE A 466 18.35 -26.39 -28.34
CA ILE A 466 17.08 -25.78 -28.73
C ILE A 466 17.32 -24.27 -28.84
N ASP A 467 17.05 -23.71 -30.01
CA ASP A 467 17.21 -22.30 -30.31
C ASP A 467 15.83 -21.61 -30.26
N ILE A 468 15.65 -20.65 -29.35
CA ILE A 468 14.37 -19.99 -29.07
C ILE A 468 14.37 -18.60 -29.71
N HIS A 469 13.64 -18.46 -30.81
CA HIS A 469 13.53 -17.21 -31.56
C HIS A 469 12.55 -16.22 -30.89
N ASP A 470 11.47 -16.74 -30.30
CA ASP A 470 10.46 -15.96 -29.57
C ASP A 470 10.69 -15.97 -28.05
N TRP A 471 11.94 -15.81 -27.61
CA TRP A 471 12.33 -15.96 -26.20
C TRP A 471 11.69 -14.91 -25.25
N ARG A 472 11.23 -13.79 -25.80
CA ARG A 472 10.54 -12.74 -25.01
C ARG A 472 9.13 -13.14 -24.63
N ASN A 473 8.53 -14.04 -25.39
CA ASN A 473 7.25 -14.62 -25.05
C ASN A 473 7.45 -15.69 -23.98
N ARG A 474 6.86 -15.45 -22.81
CA ARG A 474 6.97 -16.34 -21.66
C ARG A 474 6.49 -17.75 -21.99
N ASP A 475 5.45 -17.88 -22.81
CA ASP A 475 4.88 -19.19 -23.16
C ASP A 475 5.80 -19.97 -24.12
N SER A 476 6.43 -19.27 -25.08
CA SER A 476 7.39 -19.88 -26.01
C SER A 476 8.65 -20.34 -25.28
N THR A 477 9.15 -19.54 -24.33
CA THR A 477 10.25 -19.95 -23.45
C THR A 477 9.86 -21.11 -22.54
N LEU A 478 8.67 -21.08 -21.94
CA LEU A 478 8.16 -22.19 -21.12
C LEU A 478 8.03 -23.49 -21.92
N ALA A 479 7.46 -23.42 -23.13
CA ALA A 479 7.33 -24.54 -24.06
C ALA A 479 8.70 -25.14 -24.41
N ALA A 480 9.69 -24.29 -24.71
CA ALA A 480 11.06 -24.73 -24.96
C ALA A 480 11.69 -25.40 -23.72
N LEU A 481 11.53 -24.83 -22.52
CA LEU A 481 12.00 -25.43 -21.27
C LEU A 481 11.33 -26.77 -20.96
N GLN A 482 10.03 -26.91 -21.26
CA GLN A 482 9.30 -28.18 -21.14
C GLN A 482 9.87 -29.22 -22.11
N LEU A 483 10.12 -28.85 -23.36
CA LEU A 483 10.76 -29.73 -24.33
C LEU A 483 12.16 -30.14 -23.86
N SER A 484 12.97 -29.20 -23.37
CA SER A 484 14.30 -29.48 -22.81
C SER A 484 14.25 -30.42 -21.61
N ALA A 485 13.28 -30.25 -20.70
CA ALA A 485 13.09 -31.13 -19.55
C ALA A 485 12.67 -32.55 -19.97
N GLN A 486 11.83 -32.69 -20.99
CA GLN A 486 11.46 -34.00 -21.54
C GLN A 486 12.61 -34.68 -22.28
N LYS A 487 13.51 -33.92 -22.92
CA LYS A 487 14.68 -34.47 -23.62
C LYS A 487 15.77 -34.88 -22.64
N TRP A 488 16.27 -33.92 -21.87
CA TRP A 488 17.51 -34.08 -21.12
C TRP A 488 17.29 -34.23 -19.61
N GLY A 489 16.11 -33.84 -19.10
CA GLY A 489 15.83 -33.78 -17.66
C GLY A 489 16.53 -32.61 -16.95
N SER A 490 17.82 -32.40 -17.23
CA SER A 490 18.61 -31.24 -16.83
C SER A 490 19.35 -30.61 -18.00
N PHE A 491 19.52 -29.29 -17.98
CA PHE A 491 20.06 -28.55 -19.13
C PHE A 491 20.66 -27.21 -18.71
N THR A 492 21.48 -26.63 -19.58
CA THR A 492 22.03 -25.28 -19.43
C THR A 492 21.30 -24.29 -20.32
N VAL A 493 21.17 -23.05 -19.85
CA VAL A 493 20.59 -21.94 -20.61
C VAL A 493 21.66 -20.91 -20.93
N THR A 494 21.80 -20.57 -22.21
CA THR A 494 22.78 -19.60 -22.70
C THR A 494 22.04 -18.48 -23.40
N GLY A 495 22.24 -17.26 -22.92
CA GLY A 495 21.49 -16.11 -23.39
C GLY A 495 21.76 -14.83 -22.61
N ASN A 496 21.02 -13.79 -22.95
CA ASN A 496 21.07 -12.50 -22.27
C ASN A 496 20.48 -12.59 -20.85
N ASP A 497 20.79 -11.60 -20.01
CA ASP A 497 20.40 -11.59 -18.59
C ASP A 497 18.88 -11.57 -18.39
N GLU A 498 18.11 -10.93 -19.29
CA GLU A 498 16.65 -10.90 -19.22
C GLU A 498 16.05 -12.29 -19.45
N TYR A 499 16.56 -13.02 -20.45
CA TYR A 499 16.20 -14.40 -20.73
C TYR A 499 16.60 -15.33 -19.56
N LYS A 500 17.83 -15.22 -19.06
CA LYS A 500 18.31 -16.01 -17.93
C LYS A 500 17.45 -15.81 -16.68
N ALA A 501 17.07 -14.56 -16.37
CA ALA A 501 16.16 -14.25 -15.28
C ALA A 501 14.76 -14.84 -15.49
N MET A 502 14.24 -14.81 -16.73
CA MET A 502 12.97 -15.47 -17.06
C MET A 502 13.03 -16.98 -16.87
N CYS A 503 14.11 -17.63 -17.33
CA CYS A 503 14.35 -19.06 -17.14
C CYS A 503 14.47 -19.44 -15.66
N ALA A 504 15.12 -18.62 -14.84
CA ALA A 504 15.21 -18.83 -13.39
C ALA A 504 13.81 -18.80 -12.73
N LYS A 505 12.96 -17.84 -13.10
CA LYS A 505 11.56 -17.76 -12.63
C LYS A 505 10.75 -18.99 -13.04
N LEU A 506 10.78 -19.35 -14.32
CA LEU A 506 10.06 -20.51 -14.85
C LEU A 506 10.55 -21.83 -14.22
N ALA A 507 11.85 -21.95 -13.94
CA ALA A 507 12.43 -23.11 -13.27
C ALA A 507 12.00 -23.24 -11.79
N ALA A 508 11.80 -22.11 -11.10
CA ALA A 508 11.25 -22.10 -9.75
C ALA A 508 9.75 -22.48 -9.73
N GLU A 509 8.97 -21.96 -10.68
CA GLU A 509 7.52 -22.20 -10.77
C GLU A 509 7.17 -23.64 -11.20
N HIS A 510 7.88 -24.17 -12.19
CA HIS A 510 7.57 -25.46 -12.82
C HIS A 510 8.54 -26.59 -12.46
N GLY A 511 9.59 -26.30 -11.67
CA GLY A 511 10.51 -27.31 -11.15
C GLY A 511 11.57 -27.80 -12.14
N PHE A 512 11.92 -27.01 -13.17
CA PHE A 512 12.96 -27.39 -14.13
C PHE A 512 14.36 -27.45 -13.49
N LYS A 513 15.21 -28.38 -13.95
CA LYS A 513 16.58 -28.57 -13.47
C LYS A 513 17.58 -27.84 -14.38
N ILE A 514 17.74 -26.54 -14.17
CA ILE A 514 18.78 -25.74 -14.85
C ILE A 514 20.11 -25.92 -14.11
N THR A 515 21.20 -26.24 -14.80
CA THR A 515 22.52 -26.53 -14.19
C THR A 515 23.49 -25.35 -14.17
N ASN A 516 23.11 -24.19 -14.73
CA ASN A 516 23.90 -22.95 -14.67
C ASN A 516 24.23 -22.56 -13.22
N PRO A 517 25.51 -22.49 -12.81
CA PRO A 517 25.91 -22.10 -11.47
C PRO A 517 25.42 -20.71 -11.08
N GLU A 518 25.44 -19.76 -12.02
CA GLU A 518 25.07 -18.36 -11.81
C GLU A 518 23.56 -18.15 -11.57
N LEU A 519 22.71 -19.14 -11.87
CA LEU A 519 21.26 -19.05 -11.71
C LEU A 519 20.74 -19.77 -10.47
N GLN A 520 21.56 -20.59 -9.80
CA GLN A 520 21.10 -21.40 -8.66
C GLN A 520 20.56 -20.55 -7.50
N GLU A 521 21.27 -19.47 -7.16
CA GLU A 521 20.85 -18.57 -6.08
C GLU A 521 19.50 -17.90 -6.41
N SER A 522 19.35 -17.40 -7.64
CA SER A 522 18.11 -16.77 -8.11
C SER A 522 16.93 -17.75 -8.10
N ILE A 523 17.13 -18.99 -8.58
CA ILE A 523 16.10 -20.04 -8.56
C ILE A 523 15.70 -20.39 -7.11
N GLN A 524 16.65 -20.45 -6.19
CA GLN A 524 16.38 -20.76 -4.78
C GLN A 524 15.59 -19.64 -4.10
N GLN A 525 15.96 -18.37 -4.33
CA GLN A 525 15.23 -17.21 -3.82
C GLN A 525 13.78 -17.20 -4.32
N GLU A 526 13.58 -17.44 -5.62
CA GLU A 526 12.24 -17.47 -6.22
C GLU A 526 11.39 -18.63 -5.68
N ARG A 527 11.98 -19.83 -5.47
CA ARG A 527 11.30 -20.95 -4.81
C ARG A 527 10.87 -20.62 -3.39
N GLN A 528 11.73 -19.97 -2.62
CA GLN A 528 11.39 -19.53 -1.25
C GLN A 528 10.23 -18.53 -1.27
N ARG A 529 10.23 -17.57 -2.20
CA ARG A 529 9.14 -16.62 -2.38
C ARG A 529 7.81 -17.33 -2.65
N ILE A 530 7.78 -18.23 -3.64
CA ILE A 530 6.58 -19.01 -3.99
C ILE A 530 6.11 -19.86 -2.80
N GLN A 531 7.03 -20.46 -2.05
CA GLN A 531 6.70 -21.25 -0.86
C GLN A 531 6.10 -20.39 0.26
N GLN A 532 6.65 -19.19 0.50
CA GLN A 532 6.11 -18.24 1.47
C GLN A 532 4.72 -17.76 1.07
N GLU A 533 4.51 -17.41 -0.19
CA GLU A 533 3.21 -17.01 -0.72
C GLU A 533 2.18 -18.13 -0.61
N ARG A 534 2.54 -19.37 -0.95
CA ARG A 534 1.67 -20.55 -0.77
C ARG A 534 1.35 -20.80 0.69
N ALA A 535 2.33 -20.72 1.58
CA ALA A 535 2.11 -20.86 3.01
C ALA A 535 1.16 -19.77 3.55
N GLN A 536 1.29 -18.53 3.06
CA GLN A 536 0.43 -17.43 3.44
C GLN A 536 -0.98 -17.55 2.82
N ALA A 537 -1.11 -18.10 1.62
CA ALA A 537 -2.40 -18.40 0.99
C ALA A 537 -3.14 -19.55 1.71
N MET A 538 -2.40 -20.54 2.23
CA MET A 538 -2.96 -21.66 3.02
C MET A 538 -3.43 -21.27 4.43
N LYS A 539 -3.06 -20.08 4.94
CA LYS A 539 -3.57 -19.61 6.23
C LYS A 539 -5.07 -19.32 6.13
N SER A 540 -5.85 -19.88 7.05
CA SER A 540 -7.29 -19.58 7.18
C SER A 540 -7.52 -18.08 7.40
N GLU A 541 -8.65 -17.56 6.94
CA GLU A 541 -8.98 -16.13 7.09
C GLU A 541 -9.01 -15.69 8.57
N GLN A 542 -9.43 -16.58 9.47
CA GLN A 542 -9.40 -16.34 10.92
C GLN A 542 -7.99 -16.11 11.45
N LEU A 543 -7.02 -16.85 10.93
CA LEU A 543 -5.61 -16.71 11.32
C LEU A 543 -5.05 -15.39 10.81
N LYS A 544 -5.34 -15.02 9.56
CA LYS A 544 -4.92 -13.72 8.99
C LYS A 544 -5.51 -12.55 9.78
N GLN A 545 -6.77 -12.63 10.19
CA GLN A 545 -7.40 -11.62 11.04
C GLN A 545 -6.77 -11.57 12.43
N PHE A 546 -6.47 -12.72 13.04
CA PHE A 546 -5.76 -12.77 14.32
C PHE A 546 -4.35 -12.17 14.24
N GLU A 547 -3.58 -12.46 13.19
CA GLU A 547 -2.22 -11.91 13.01
C GLU A 547 -2.24 -10.38 12.92
N ARG A 548 -3.13 -9.83 12.09
CA ARG A 548 -3.32 -8.36 11.99
C ARG A 548 -3.75 -7.74 13.31
N TYR A 549 -4.68 -8.41 14.01
CA TYR A 549 -5.12 -7.99 15.34
C TYR A 549 -3.96 -8.03 16.36
N ALA A 550 -3.19 -9.11 16.40
CA ALA A 550 -2.12 -9.33 17.36
C ALA A 550 -0.94 -8.37 17.13
N GLU A 551 -0.62 -8.07 15.87
CA GLU A 551 0.39 -7.08 15.50
C GLU A 551 -0.02 -5.67 15.96
N ALA A 552 -1.29 -5.30 15.78
CA ALA A 552 -1.81 -4.00 16.19
C ALA A 552 -1.87 -3.83 17.71
N VAL A 553 -2.35 -4.86 18.43
CA VAL A 553 -2.44 -4.83 19.89
C VAL A 553 -1.05 -4.91 20.53
N GLY A 554 -0.18 -5.77 20.01
CA GLY A 554 1.21 -5.91 20.47
C GLY A 554 1.35 -6.48 21.88
N ALA A 555 0.42 -7.33 22.31
CA ALA A 555 0.52 -8.05 23.59
C ALA A 555 1.40 -9.29 23.49
N GLU A 556 2.09 -9.65 24.58
CA GLU A 556 2.95 -10.82 24.66
C GLU A 556 2.16 -12.13 24.64
N ARG A 557 0.98 -12.15 25.27
CA ARG A 557 0.12 -13.34 25.37
C ARG A 557 -1.36 -12.99 25.19
N TYR A 558 -2.15 -13.95 24.75
CA TYR A 558 -3.59 -13.83 24.52
C TYR A 558 -4.31 -14.98 25.22
N ARG A 559 -5.23 -14.66 26.12
CA ARG A 559 -6.16 -15.65 26.67
C ARG A 559 -7.33 -15.80 25.71
N VAL A 560 -7.67 -17.04 25.39
CA VAL A 560 -8.84 -17.37 24.57
C VAL A 560 -9.94 -17.90 25.48
N THR A 561 -11.09 -17.24 25.45
CA THR A 561 -12.27 -17.66 26.19
C THR A 561 -13.35 -18.10 25.21
N SER A 562 -13.88 -19.30 25.42
CA SER A 562 -15.04 -19.83 24.72
C SER A 562 -16.26 -19.76 25.64
N ILE A 563 -17.39 -19.25 25.13
CA ILE A 563 -18.65 -19.17 25.87
C ILE A 563 -19.73 -19.90 25.09
N LYS A 564 -20.21 -21.01 25.65
CA LYS A 564 -21.36 -21.74 25.15
C LYS A 564 -22.64 -21.23 25.84
N MET A 565 -23.65 -20.89 25.05
CA MET A 565 -24.99 -20.58 25.56
C MET A 565 -25.76 -21.90 25.76
N ARG A 566 -26.38 -22.08 26.92
CA ARG A 566 -27.30 -23.20 27.19
C ARG A 566 -28.73 -22.82 26.79
N GLU A 567 -29.56 -23.83 26.54
CA GLU A 567 -30.96 -23.66 26.13
C GLU A 567 -31.81 -22.95 27.21
N ASP A 568 -31.43 -23.07 28.48
CA ASP A 568 -32.05 -22.39 29.63
C ASP A 568 -31.63 -20.91 29.79
N GLY A 569 -30.81 -20.38 28.88
CA GLY A 569 -30.22 -19.03 28.95
C GLY A 569 -28.96 -18.93 29.82
N GLY A 570 -28.52 -20.03 30.46
CA GLY A 570 -27.28 -20.12 31.20
C GLY A 570 -26.03 -20.00 30.31
N LYS A 571 -24.91 -19.54 30.87
CA LYS A 571 -23.62 -19.40 30.16
C LYS A 571 -22.61 -20.39 30.72
N GLN A 572 -22.00 -21.19 29.85
CA GLN A 572 -20.86 -22.05 30.19
C GLN A 572 -19.59 -21.46 29.60
N THR A 573 -18.70 -20.98 30.47
CA THR A 573 -17.44 -20.34 30.10
C THR A 573 -16.28 -21.32 30.23
N PHE A 574 -15.50 -21.47 29.17
CA PHE A 574 -14.30 -22.28 29.09
C PHE A 574 -13.11 -21.41 28.68
N ILE A 575 -11.99 -21.52 29.39
CA ILE A 575 -10.75 -20.79 29.07
C ILE A 575 -9.74 -21.84 28.59
N LEU A 576 -9.26 -21.71 27.35
CA LEU A 576 -8.52 -22.78 26.68
C LEU A 576 -7.20 -23.16 27.37
N ASP A 577 -6.55 -22.23 28.08
CA ASP A 577 -5.28 -22.46 28.76
C ASP A 577 -5.42 -22.77 30.26
N LYS A 578 -6.64 -22.89 30.79
CA LYS A 578 -6.86 -23.06 32.24
C LYS A 578 -6.42 -24.44 32.71
N LYS A 579 -5.35 -24.49 33.52
CA LYS A 579 -4.87 -25.68 34.25
C LYS A 579 -4.71 -25.34 35.73
N ASP A 580 -5.25 -26.18 36.62
CA ASP A 580 -5.17 -26.02 38.09
C ASP A 580 -5.60 -24.64 38.61
N GLY A 581 -6.57 -24.01 37.94
CA GLY A 581 -7.08 -22.68 38.29
C GLY A 581 -6.22 -21.49 37.79
N ILE A 582 -5.06 -21.74 37.20
CA ILE A 582 -4.14 -20.71 36.69
C ILE A 582 -4.29 -20.56 35.16
N THR A 583 -4.20 -19.33 34.66
CA THR A 583 -4.24 -19.00 33.23
C THR A 583 -3.11 -18.03 32.89
N ARG A 584 -2.27 -18.40 31.91
CA ARG A 584 -1.10 -17.66 31.43
C ARG A 584 -1.33 -17.03 30.05
N GLY A 585 -2.40 -17.38 29.34
CA GLY A 585 -2.63 -17.06 27.92
C GLY A 585 -1.67 -17.83 26.99
N PHE A 586 -1.82 -17.65 25.69
CA PHE A 586 -0.98 -18.23 24.64
C PHE A 586 -0.16 -17.15 23.93
N THR A 587 1.04 -17.46 23.44
CA THR A 587 1.76 -16.59 22.51
C THR A 587 1.04 -16.50 21.15
N PRO A 588 1.30 -15.49 20.31
CA PRO A 588 0.73 -15.44 18.95
C PRO A 588 0.97 -16.72 18.14
N GLN A 589 2.17 -17.31 18.25
CA GLN A 589 2.53 -18.57 17.57
C GLN A 589 1.76 -19.78 18.14
N GLU A 590 1.52 -19.82 19.45
CA GLU A 590 0.69 -20.86 20.08
C GLU A 590 -0.78 -20.74 19.65
N ILE A 591 -1.30 -19.53 19.41
CA ILE A 591 -2.65 -19.31 18.86
C ILE A 591 -2.75 -19.84 17.42
N GLU A 592 -1.72 -19.64 16.59
CA GLU A 592 -1.67 -20.18 15.22
C GLU A 592 -1.88 -21.70 15.23
N GLN A 593 -1.16 -22.41 16.09
CA GLN A 593 -1.29 -23.87 16.25
C GLN A 593 -2.66 -24.31 16.78
N ARG A 594 -3.34 -23.45 17.55
CA ARG A 594 -4.64 -23.73 18.18
C ARG A 594 -5.83 -23.26 17.35
N THR A 595 -5.62 -22.55 16.24
CA THR A 595 -6.69 -22.05 15.38
C THR A 595 -7.66 -23.15 14.90
N PRO A 596 -7.21 -24.38 14.53
CA PRO A 596 -8.13 -25.47 14.20
C PRO A 596 -9.00 -25.95 15.38
N GLU A 597 -8.50 -25.87 16.60
CA GLU A 597 -9.29 -26.14 17.82
C GLU A 597 -10.36 -25.05 18.03
N MET A 598 -9.99 -23.78 17.85
CA MET A 598 -10.92 -22.65 17.93
C MET A 598 -12.04 -22.76 16.89
N GLN A 599 -11.72 -23.11 15.64
CA GLN A 599 -12.73 -23.35 14.60
C GLN A 599 -13.69 -24.49 14.97
N ARG A 600 -13.20 -25.56 15.62
CA ARG A 600 -14.06 -26.63 16.13
C ARG A 600 -15.01 -26.15 17.22
N LEU A 601 -14.58 -25.24 18.10
CA LEU A 601 -15.43 -24.64 19.13
C LEU A 601 -16.54 -23.76 18.52
N GLN A 602 -16.23 -22.96 17.50
CA GLN A 602 -17.27 -22.20 16.78
C GLN A 602 -18.28 -23.13 16.12
N ARG A 603 -17.84 -24.21 15.45
CA ARG A 603 -18.75 -25.19 14.83
C ARG A 603 -19.72 -25.83 15.83
N ARG A 604 -19.33 -25.91 17.11
CA ARG A 604 -20.18 -26.37 18.23
C ARG A 604 -21.14 -25.31 18.79
N GLY A 605 -21.20 -24.12 18.19
CA GLY A 605 -22.07 -23.03 18.64
C GLY A 605 -21.48 -22.10 19.69
N GLU A 606 -20.18 -22.20 19.98
CA GLU A 606 -19.55 -21.42 21.05
C GLU A 606 -19.04 -20.06 20.52
N ASN A 607 -19.12 -19.04 21.37
CA ASN A 607 -18.64 -17.69 21.07
C ASN A 607 -17.20 -17.53 21.58
N LEU A 608 -16.30 -17.05 20.71
CA LEU A 608 -14.87 -16.89 21.05
C LEU A 608 -14.50 -15.44 21.34
N TYR A 609 -13.60 -15.29 22.31
CA TYR A 609 -13.12 -14.00 22.81
C TYR A 609 -11.60 -14.03 23.00
N TYR A 610 -10.95 -12.91 22.69
CA TYR A 610 -9.56 -12.66 23.04
C TYR A 610 -9.47 -11.74 24.25
N THR A 611 -8.46 -11.99 25.08
CA THR A 611 -8.03 -11.08 26.15
C THR A 611 -6.52 -10.91 26.04
N PRO A 612 -6.03 -9.77 25.53
CA PRO A 612 -4.61 -9.49 25.46
C PRO A 612 -4.04 -9.30 26.87
N LEU A 613 -2.90 -9.94 27.11
CA LEU A 613 -2.18 -9.93 28.38
C LEU A 613 -0.79 -9.37 28.13
N SER A 614 -0.47 -8.29 28.84
CA SER A 614 0.84 -7.66 28.78
C SER A 614 1.30 -7.22 30.15
N ASP A 615 2.60 -7.43 30.42
CA ASP A 615 3.24 -6.90 31.62
C ASP A 615 3.58 -5.43 31.45
N LYS A 616 3.76 -4.95 30.21
CA LYS A 616 4.24 -3.60 29.89
C LYS A 616 3.13 -2.64 29.48
N LYS A 617 1.95 -3.15 29.08
CA LYS A 617 0.86 -2.32 28.54
C LYS A 617 -0.49 -2.68 29.14
N HIS A 618 -1.37 -1.68 29.19
CA HIS A 618 -2.81 -1.85 29.33
C HIS A 618 -3.46 -1.86 27.95
N HIS A 619 -4.43 -2.77 27.77
CA HIS A 619 -5.24 -2.88 26.56
C HIS A 619 -6.70 -2.66 26.95
N ILE A 620 -7.11 -1.39 26.95
CA ILE A 620 -8.42 -0.98 27.45
C ILE A 620 -9.48 -1.23 26.39
N LEU A 621 -10.43 -2.11 26.71
CA LEU A 621 -11.62 -2.35 25.89
C LEU A 621 -12.64 -1.25 26.14
N ILE A 622 -13.16 -0.65 25.05
CA ILE A 622 -14.37 0.16 25.05
C ILE A 622 -15.44 -0.65 24.34
N ASP A 623 -16.46 -1.08 25.08
CA ASP A 623 -17.51 -1.99 24.60
C ASP A 623 -18.83 -1.24 24.31
N ASP A 624 -19.75 -1.87 23.57
CA ASP A 624 -21.11 -1.38 23.31
C ASP A 624 -21.21 0.03 22.69
N MET A 625 -20.36 0.31 21.69
CA MET A 625 -20.40 1.56 20.95
C MET A 625 -21.28 1.46 19.69
N ASN A 626 -22.06 2.50 19.42
CA ASN A 626 -22.62 2.73 18.09
C ASN A 626 -21.64 3.57 17.24
N ARG A 627 -21.99 3.83 15.98
CA ARG A 627 -21.13 4.60 15.07
C ARG A 627 -20.82 6.02 15.60
N GLU A 628 -21.81 6.69 16.17
CA GLU A 628 -21.67 8.05 16.69
C GLU A 628 -20.70 8.12 17.88
N LYS A 629 -20.79 7.18 18.82
CA LYS A 629 -19.88 7.06 19.96
C LYS A 629 -18.45 6.80 19.50
N LEU A 630 -18.25 5.94 18.49
CA LEU A 630 -16.94 5.67 17.91
C LEU A 630 -16.35 6.90 17.21
N GLU A 631 -17.16 7.61 16.42
CA GLU A 631 -16.72 8.84 15.75
C GLU A 631 -16.37 9.93 16.78
N ARG A 632 -17.14 10.05 17.87
CA ARG A 632 -16.85 10.97 18.98
C ARG A 632 -15.55 10.60 19.69
N LEU A 633 -15.33 9.33 20.02
CA LEU A 633 -14.09 8.85 20.63
C LEU A 633 -12.84 9.27 19.81
N ILE A 634 -12.90 9.09 18.49
CA ILE A 634 -11.82 9.45 17.58
C ILE A 634 -11.66 10.97 17.50
N LYS A 635 -12.77 11.72 17.39
CA LYS A 635 -12.78 13.18 17.34
C LYS A 635 -12.18 13.81 18.58
N ASP A 636 -12.44 13.20 19.74
CA ASP A 636 -11.88 13.66 21.02
C ASP A 636 -10.39 13.34 21.15
N GLY A 637 -9.78 12.68 20.16
CA GLY A 637 -8.33 12.47 20.06
C GLY A 637 -7.85 11.13 20.62
N TYR A 638 -8.77 10.23 20.99
CA TYR A 638 -8.40 8.86 21.34
C TYR A 638 -8.10 8.05 20.08
N GLN A 639 -6.96 7.36 20.09
CA GLN A 639 -6.47 6.60 18.96
C GLN A 639 -6.48 5.11 19.29
N PRO A 640 -7.57 4.39 18.97
CA PRO A 640 -7.63 2.95 19.19
C PRO A 640 -6.64 2.23 18.27
N ALA A 641 -5.97 1.22 18.82
CA ALA A 641 -5.11 0.32 18.06
C ALA A 641 -5.94 -0.64 17.20
N VAL A 642 -7.11 -1.04 17.70
CA VAL A 642 -8.06 -1.91 17.01
C VAL A 642 -9.47 -1.38 17.12
N VAL A 643 -10.23 -1.47 16.02
CA VAL A 643 -11.69 -1.28 16.00
C VAL A 643 -12.33 -2.52 15.37
N LEU A 644 -13.27 -3.11 16.10
CA LEU A 644 -14.03 -4.29 15.70
C LEU A 644 -15.49 -3.93 15.49
N GLU A 645 -16.12 -4.53 14.50
CA GLU A 645 -17.58 -4.60 14.39
C GLU A 645 -18.04 -5.94 14.98
N SER A 646 -18.59 -5.90 16.20
CA SER A 646 -19.01 -7.10 16.94
C SER A 646 -20.33 -7.71 16.41
N SER A 647 -21.17 -6.86 15.83
CA SER A 647 -22.39 -7.17 15.07
C SER A 647 -22.74 -5.92 14.26
N PRO A 648 -23.58 -6.02 13.21
CA PRO A 648 -23.89 -4.87 12.36
C PRO A 648 -24.28 -3.62 13.18
N GLY A 649 -23.52 -2.54 13.02
CA GLY A 649 -23.74 -1.27 13.71
C GLY A 649 -23.27 -1.18 15.17
N ASN A 650 -22.66 -2.24 15.73
CA ASN A 650 -22.14 -2.28 17.10
C ASN A 650 -20.63 -2.52 17.12
N TYR A 651 -19.89 -1.60 17.70
CA TYR A 651 -18.44 -1.52 17.63
C TYR A 651 -17.78 -1.74 18.99
N GLN A 652 -16.59 -2.34 18.96
CA GLN A 652 -15.67 -2.43 20.10
C GLN A 652 -14.35 -1.78 19.70
N ALA A 653 -13.71 -1.05 20.61
CA ALA A 653 -12.39 -0.48 20.38
C ALA A 653 -11.41 -0.89 21.47
N ILE A 654 -10.15 -1.02 21.10
CA ILE A 654 -9.08 -1.38 22.01
C ILE A 654 -8.04 -0.28 21.98
N ILE A 655 -7.86 0.37 23.13
CA ILE A 655 -6.86 1.42 23.32
C ILE A 655 -5.67 0.82 24.06
N THR A 656 -4.51 0.83 23.42
CA THR A 656 -3.25 0.39 24.02
C THR A 656 -2.54 1.57 24.67
N VAL A 657 -2.16 1.41 25.94
CA VAL A 657 -1.48 2.42 26.76
C VAL A 657 -0.32 1.76 27.50
N PRO A 658 0.90 2.30 27.48
CA PRO A 658 2.00 1.83 28.33
C PRO A 658 1.63 1.87 29.82
N LYS A 659 2.07 0.87 30.59
CA LYS A 659 2.04 0.95 32.05
C LYS A 659 3.09 1.94 32.54
N LEU A 660 2.84 2.58 33.68
CA LEU A 660 3.71 3.61 34.24
C LEU A 660 4.82 3.01 35.13
N GLY A 661 4.72 1.71 35.46
CA GLY A 661 5.69 1.00 36.29
C GLY A 661 5.54 1.30 37.78
N THR A 662 4.36 1.77 38.19
CA THR A 662 4.07 2.12 39.59
C THR A 662 3.33 0.99 40.30
N PRO A 663 3.34 0.95 41.65
CA PRO A 663 2.54 -0.01 42.40
C PRO A 663 1.02 0.07 42.12
N HIS A 664 0.56 1.16 41.50
CA HIS A 664 -0.85 1.45 41.24
C HIS A 664 -1.30 1.14 39.81
N ASP A 665 -0.43 0.60 38.94
CA ASP A 665 -0.76 0.35 37.52
C ASP A 665 -2.09 -0.41 37.33
N LYS A 666 -2.37 -1.41 38.17
CA LYS A 666 -3.64 -2.16 38.11
C LYS A 666 -4.85 -1.25 38.34
N ASP A 667 -4.79 -0.40 39.37
CA ASP A 667 -5.87 0.51 39.74
C ASP A 667 -6.03 1.62 38.70
N VAL A 668 -4.91 2.14 38.20
CA VAL A 668 -4.85 3.12 37.10
C VAL A 668 -5.55 2.56 35.86
N GLY A 669 -5.19 1.35 35.44
CA GLY A 669 -5.84 0.69 34.29
C GLY A 669 -7.34 0.46 34.51
N ASN A 670 -7.75 0.04 35.71
CA ASN A 670 -9.16 -0.20 36.02
C ASN A 670 -9.98 1.10 35.98
N ARG A 671 -9.44 2.17 36.58
CA ARG A 671 -10.08 3.49 36.60
C ARG A 671 -10.09 4.16 35.22
N LEU A 672 -9.04 3.95 34.43
CA LEU A 672 -9.01 4.36 33.03
C LEU A 672 -10.09 3.65 32.21
N SER A 673 -10.26 2.34 32.41
CA SER A 673 -11.31 1.55 31.76
C SER A 673 -12.71 2.04 32.13
N ASP A 674 -12.96 2.26 33.42
CA ASP A 674 -14.24 2.80 33.93
C ASP A 674 -14.55 4.19 33.34
N ALA A 675 -13.58 5.11 33.35
CA ALA A 675 -13.74 6.45 32.81
C ALA A 675 -14.11 6.42 31.31
N LEU A 676 -13.37 5.65 30.51
CA LEU A 676 -13.60 5.58 29.07
C LEU A 676 -14.91 4.87 28.72
N ASN A 677 -15.29 3.81 29.43
CA ASN A 677 -16.54 3.11 29.16
C ASN A 677 -17.77 3.86 29.64
N ARG A 678 -17.68 4.60 30.76
CA ARG A 678 -18.78 5.48 31.20
C ARG A 678 -19.08 6.56 30.18
N GLU A 679 -18.06 7.11 29.53
CA GLU A 679 -18.23 8.19 28.56
C GLU A 679 -18.58 7.66 27.16
N TYR A 680 -17.85 6.66 26.65
CA TYR A 680 -17.96 6.22 25.25
C TYR A 680 -18.57 4.83 25.06
N GLY A 681 -18.57 3.97 26.07
CA GLY A 681 -18.91 2.54 25.95
C GLY A 681 -20.06 2.07 26.82
N ASP A 682 -19.90 0.90 27.45
CA ASP A 682 -20.81 0.30 28.43
C ASP A 682 -20.43 0.75 29.87
N PRO A 683 -21.24 1.59 30.54
CA PRO A 683 -20.94 2.07 31.89
C PRO A 683 -20.83 0.99 32.98
N LYS A 684 -21.24 -0.25 32.69
CA LYS A 684 -21.11 -1.39 33.62
C LYS A 684 -19.74 -2.08 33.52
N LEU A 685 -18.96 -1.78 32.48
CA LEU A 685 -17.66 -2.36 32.27
C LEU A 685 -16.61 -1.59 33.07
N SER A 686 -16.16 -2.21 34.16
CA SER A 686 -15.07 -1.72 34.99
C SER A 686 -13.93 -2.76 35.02
N GLY A 687 -12.74 -2.39 34.53
CA GLY A 687 -11.57 -3.25 34.60
C GLY A 687 -10.67 -3.19 33.36
N ALA A 688 -9.36 -3.21 33.56
CA ALA A 688 -8.37 -3.09 32.48
C ALA A 688 -8.21 -4.35 31.63
N ILE A 689 -8.47 -5.53 32.21
CA ILE A 689 -8.27 -6.83 31.58
C ILE A 689 -9.64 -7.44 31.33
N HIS A 690 -10.13 -7.32 30.10
CA HIS A 690 -11.49 -7.77 29.75
C HIS A 690 -11.52 -8.53 28.42
N PRO A 691 -12.28 -9.64 28.33
CA PRO A 691 -12.48 -10.34 27.06
C PRO A 691 -13.31 -9.50 26.09
N HIS A 692 -12.91 -9.52 24.82
CA HIS A 692 -13.66 -8.94 23.69
C HIS A 692 -13.71 -9.90 22.52
N ARG A 693 -14.53 -9.59 21.51
CA ARG A 693 -14.82 -10.52 20.43
C ARG A 693 -13.59 -10.87 19.61
N ALA A 694 -13.42 -12.16 19.29
CA ALA A 694 -12.36 -12.62 18.42
C ALA A 694 -12.70 -12.29 16.95
N PRO A 695 -11.93 -11.44 16.24
CA PRO A 695 -12.15 -11.20 14.82
C PRO A 695 -11.98 -12.47 13.99
N GLY A 696 -12.76 -12.62 12.92
CA GLY A 696 -12.80 -13.82 12.09
C GLY A 696 -13.79 -14.89 12.57
N PHE A 697 -14.36 -14.72 13.77
CA PHE A 697 -15.31 -15.68 14.35
C PHE A 697 -16.73 -15.10 14.39
N GLU A 698 -17.72 -15.98 14.37
CA GLU A 698 -19.15 -15.61 14.37
C GLU A 698 -19.64 -15.17 15.76
N ASN A 699 -20.50 -14.15 15.79
CA ASN A 699 -21.23 -13.76 16.99
C ASN A 699 -22.54 -14.57 17.12
N ARG A 700 -22.42 -15.76 17.70
CA ARG A 700 -23.53 -16.72 17.91
C ARG A 700 -24.43 -16.41 19.09
N LYS A 701 -24.73 -15.14 19.38
CA LYS A 701 -25.79 -14.81 20.34
C LYS A 701 -27.15 -14.96 19.65
N PRO A 702 -28.16 -15.60 20.28
CA PRO A 702 -29.46 -15.87 19.62
C PRO A 702 -30.10 -14.64 18.95
N LYS A 703 -29.98 -13.46 19.58
CA LYS A 703 -30.49 -12.18 19.04
C LYS A 703 -29.86 -11.70 17.72
N HIS A 704 -28.78 -12.34 17.26
CA HIS A 704 -28.09 -12.00 16.02
C HIS A 704 -28.20 -13.12 14.97
N GLN A 705 -28.98 -14.16 15.23
CA GLN A 705 -29.28 -15.17 14.24
C GLN A 705 -30.12 -14.53 13.12
N ARG A 706 -29.67 -14.68 11.88
CA ARG A 706 -30.41 -14.25 10.69
C ARG A 706 -31.48 -15.28 10.33
N GLU A 707 -32.39 -14.90 9.44
CA GLU A 707 -33.48 -15.78 8.95
C GLU A 707 -32.95 -17.06 8.29
N ASP A 708 -31.77 -17.01 7.66
CA ASP A 708 -31.08 -18.15 7.07
C ASP A 708 -30.35 -19.05 8.09
N GLY A 709 -30.47 -18.75 9.39
CA GLY A 709 -29.79 -19.45 10.48
C GLY A 709 -28.32 -19.10 10.65
N SER A 710 -27.75 -18.23 9.81
CA SER A 710 -26.38 -17.76 9.91
C SER A 710 -26.21 -16.67 10.97
N TYR A 711 -24.96 -16.43 11.37
CA TYR A 711 -24.58 -15.41 12.34
C TYR A 711 -23.59 -14.43 11.72
N PRO A 712 -23.62 -13.14 12.11
CA PRO A 712 -22.64 -12.17 11.63
C PRO A 712 -21.24 -12.49 12.16
N GLU A 713 -20.25 -12.42 11.28
CA GLU A 713 -18.84 -12.47 11.65
C GLU A 713 -18.40 -11.17 12.33
N VAL A 714 -17.54 -11.29 13.34
CA VAL A 714 -16.87 -10.17 13.98
C VAL A 714 -15.79 -9.65 13.04
N ARG A 715 -15.96 -8.43 12.53
CA ARG A 715 -15.06 -7.86 11.52
C ARG A 715 -13.98 -6.99 12.15
N LEU A 716 -12.73 -7.20 11.73
CA LEU A 716 -11.63 -6.30 12.04
C LEU A 716 -11.64 -5.09 11.09
N LEU A 717 -12.22 -3.97 11.52
CA LEU A 717 -12.33 -2.75 10.69
C LEU A 717 -11.03 -1.96 10.63
N LYS A 718 -10.32 -1.89 11.76
CA LYS A 718 -9.07 -1.15 11.89
C LYS A 718 -8.10 -1.93 12.76
N ALA A 719 -6.84 -2.00 12.33
CA ALA A 719 -5.75 -2.62 13.06
C ALA A 719 -4.45 -1.85 12.75
N GLU A 720 -3.99 -1.04 13.69
CA GLU A 720 -2.79 -0.21 13.54
C GLU A 720 -1.99 -0.23 14.84
N ARG A 721 -0.72 -0.61 14.78
CA ARG A 721 0.15 -0.65 15.96
C ARG A 721 0.45 0.77 16.44
N ARG A 722 -0.17 1.19 17.54
CA ARG A 722 0.01 2.51 18.16
C ARG A 722 -0.34 2.54 19.63
N GLU A 723 0.20 3.52 20.31
CA GLU A 723 -0.10 3.84 21.71
C GLU A 723 -0.84 5.16 21.77
N CYS A 724 -1.90 5.24 22.58
CA CYS A 724 -2.78 6.40 22.61
C CYS A 724 -2.23 7.47 23.58
N VAL A 725 -1.68 8.55 23.02
CA VAL A 725 -1.09 9.66 23.79
C VAL A 725 -2.10 10.30 24.76
N LYS A 726 -3.36 10.49 24.33
CA LYS A 726 -4.40 11.07 25.19
C LYS A 726 -4.75 10.16 26.38
N ALA A 727 -4.86 8.85 26.13
CA ALA A 727 -5.13 7.90 27.19
C ALA A 727 -3.94 7.75 28.14
N LEU A 728 -2.71 7.86 27.63
CA LEU A 728 -1.49 7.91 28.46
C LEU A 728 -1.47 9.14 29.39
N ALA A 729 -1.83 10.32 28.88
CA ALA A 729 -1.93 11.52 29.71
C ALA A 729 -2.96 11.34 30.84
N LEU A 730 -4.12 10.74 30.54
CA LEU A 730 -5.14 10.43 31.53
C LEU A 730 -4.66 9.38 32.55
N SER A 731 -3.95 8.32 32.13
CA SER A 731 -3.39 7.35 33.07
C SER A 731 -2.37 7.99 34.00
N SER A 732 -1.52 8.90 33.51
CA SER A 732 -0.54 9.62 34.34
C SER A 732 -1.21 10.53 35.36
N GLN A 733 -2.35 11.17 35.01
CA GLN A 733 -3.13 11.97 35.95
C GLN A 733 -3.75 11.09 37.05
N ILE A 734 -4.35 9.96 36.68
CA ILE A 734 -4.94 9.01 37.62
C ILE A 734 -3.86 8.47 38.58
N ASP A 735 -2.69 8.12 38.05
CA ASP A 735 -1.57 7.63 38.85
C ASP A 735 -1.05 8.71 39.83
N ALA A 736 -0.89 9.95 39.36
CA ALA A 736 -0.50 11.06 40.22
C ALA A 736 -1.51 11.31 41.35
N GLU A 737 -2.80 11.07 41.13
CA GLU A 737 -3.81 11.12 42.20
C GLU A 737 -3.61 10.00 43.22
N TYR A 738 -3.37 8.76 42.78
CA TYR A 738 -3.07 7.65 43.69
C TYR A 738 -1.81 7.92 44.50
N GLN A 739 -0.74 8.39 43.86
CA GLN A 739 0.49 8.76 44.54
C GLN A 739 0.28 9.91 45.53
N ARG A 740 -0.47 10.95 45.18
CA ARG A 740 -0.84 12.04 46.11
C ARG A 740 -1.65 11.53 47.29
N GLN A 741 -2.63 10.66 47.07
CA GLN A 741 -3.42 10.07 48.15
C GLN A 741 -2.55 9.19 49.06
N ALA A 742 -1.61 8.42 48.49
CA ALA A 742 -0.65 7.63 49.25
C ALA A 742 0.29 8.54 50.06
N ALA A 743 0.80 9.62 49.48
CA ALA A 743 1.65 10.60 50.15
C ALA A 743 0.90 11.35 51.26
N LEU A 744 -0.36 11.75 51.03
CA LEU A 744 -1.21 12.39 52.05
C LEU A 744 -1.52 11.43 53.21
N LYS A 745 -1.77 10.15 52.92
CA LYS A 745 -1.91 9.10 53.96
C LYS A 745 -0.61 8.87 54.72
N ALA A 746 0.55 9.00 54.07
CA ALA A 746 1.86 8.90 54.70
C ALA A 746 2.25 10.15 55.51
N GLN A 747 1.76 11.33 55.13
CA GLN A 747 2.02 12.62 55.79
C GLN A 747 0.99 12.99 56.86
N GLN A 748 -0.13 12.28 56.97
CA GLN A 748 -1.00 12.38 58.14
C GLN A 748 -0.28 11.69 59.32
N PRO A 749 0.21 12.42 60.33
CA PRO A 749 0.51 11.79 61.61
C PRO A 749 -0.78 11.14 62.09
N GLU A 750 -0.66 9.95 62.68
CA GLU A 750 -1.71 9.18 63.36
C GLU A 750 -2.50 10.04 64.37
N ARG A 751 -3.37 10.92 63.88
CA ARG A 751 -4.16 11.86 64.68
C ARG A 751 -5.60 11.39 64.83
N ASN A 752 -5.73 10.08 65.03
CA ASN A 752 -6.87 9.40 65.65
C ASN A 752 -6.43 8.12 66.41
N LYS A 753 -5.21 8.13 66.98
CA LYS A 753 -4.80 7.24 68.07
C LYS A 753 -4.65 8.03 69.38
N ALA A 754 -5.71 8.70 69.83
CA ALA A 754 -5.80 9.18 71.21
C ALA A 754 -7.28 9.40 71.58
N LYS A 755 -7.83 8.49 72.39
CA LYS A 755 -9.22 8.34 72.87
C LYS A 755 -10.23 7.85 71.81
N PRO A 756 -10.58 6.54 71.80
CA PRO A 756 -10.87 5.72 72.97
C PRO A 756 -10.02 4.44 73.04
N ALA A 757 -8.68 4.55 73.11
CA ALA A 757 -7.81 3.36 73.26
C ALA A 757 -8.01 2.63 74.61
N LEU A 758 -8.58 3.29 75.63
CA LEU A 758 -8.92 2.63 76.90
C LEU A 758 -10.29 1.95 76.90
N GLU A 759 -11.27 2.38 76.09
CA GLU A 759 -12.53 1.63 75.91
C GLU A 759 -12.40 0.53 74.83
N LEU A 760 -11.61 0.77 73.76
CA LEU A 760 -11.39 -0.19 72.69
C LEU A 760 -10.42 -1.32 73.07
N ALA A 761 -9.55 -1.13 74.07
CA ALA A 761 -8.74 -2.22 74.61
C ALA A 761 -9.59 -3.23 75.41
N ALA A 762 -10.64 -2.76 76.10
CA ALA A 762 -11.63 -3.63 76.74
C ALA A 762 -12.60 -4.26 75.70
N ALA A 763 -13.00 -3.51 74.67
CA ALA A 763 -13.88 -3.99 73.60
C ALA A 763 -13.20 -4.97 72.62
N SER A 764 -11.91 -4.79 72.33
CA SER A 764 -11.14 -5.68 71.44
C SER A 764 -10.95 -7.07 72.06
N GLY A 765 -10.78 -7.18 73.38
CA GLY A 765 -10.81 -8.46 74.10
C GLY A 765 -12.15 -9.19 73.91
N SER A 766 -13.28 -8.46 73.98
CA SER A 766 -14.62 -9.02 73.74
C SER A 766 -14.85 -9.43 72.28
N ALA A 767 -14.37 -8.66 71.30
CA ALA A 767 -14.52 -8.95 69.88
C ALA A 767 -13.64 -10.13 69.42
N ILE A 768 -12.40 -10.23 69.91
CA ILE A 768 -11.49 -11.35 69.67
C ILE A 768 -12.07 -12.65 70.25
N ASP A 769 -12.61 -12.58 71.47
CA ASP A 769 -13.22 -13.73 72.13
C ASP A 769 -14.54 -14.14 71.45
N ALA A 770 -15.36 -13.17 71.05
CA ALA A 770 -16.53 -13.40 70.21
C ALA A 770 -16.16 -14.11 68.90
N TYR A 771 -15.13 -13.63 68.18
CA TYR A 771 -14.63 -14.28 66.97
C TYR A 771 -14.25 -15.74 67.23
N ARG A 772 -13.48 -16.02 68.29
CA ARG A 772 -13.05 -17.40 68.63
C ARG A 772 -14.22 -18.31 68.97
N ARG A 773 -15.23 -17.79 69.69
CA ARG A 773 -16.44 -18.55 70.04
C ARG A 773 -17.30 -18.84 68.80
N HIS A 774 -17.49 -17.85 67.93
CA HIS A 774 -18.17 -18.03 66.64
C HIS A 774 -17.41 -18.98 65.72
N TYR A 775 -16.08 -18.89 65.67
CA TYR A 775 -15.23 -19.79 64.89
C TYR A 775 -15.40 -21.25 65.34
N ARG A 776 -15.35 -21.53 66.65
CA ARG A 776 -15.60 -22.87 67.20
C ARG A 776 -17.02 -23.37 66.93
N ASP A 777 -18.03 -22.50 67.05
CA ASP A 777 -19.42 -22.85 66.77
C ASP A 777 -19.65 -23.17 65.28
N VAL A 778 -19.09 -22.38 64.38
CA VAL A 778 -19.16 -22.59 62.93
C VAL A 778 -18.48 -23.90 62.53
N LEU A 779 -17.28 -24.16 63.04
CA LEU A 779 -16.54 -25.39 62.73
C LEU A 779 -17.24 -26.64 63.29
N LYS A 780 -17.83 -26.58 64.49
CA LYS A 780 -18.60 -27.72 65.05
C LYS A 780 -19.81 -28.09 64.19
N ARG A 781 -20.41 -27.11 63.49
CA ARG A 781 -21.60 -27.32 62.65
C ARG A 781 -21.25 -27.79 61.23
N GLN A 782 -19.99 -27.70 60.81
CA GLN A 782 -19.52 -28.22 59.52
C GLN A 782 -18.97 -29.65 59.69
N ARG A 783 -19.80 -30.68 59.45
CA ARG A 783 -19.35 -32.09 59.40
C ARG A 783 -19.02 -32.49 57.97
N GLY A 784 -17.74 -32.78 57.70
CA GLY A 784 -17.26 -33.52 56.52
C GLY A 784 -17.01 -32.67 55.26
N GLY A 785 -15.75 -32.34 54.98
CA GLY A 785 -15.28 -31.67 53.75
C GLY A 785 -14.14 -30.67 54.00
N GLU A 786 -13.36 -30.34 52.98
CA GLU A 786 -12.32 -29.29 53.03
C GLU A 786 -12.99 -27.94 53.36
N VAL A 787 -12.69 -27.38 54.53
CA VAL A 787 -13.34 -26.15 55.03
C VAL A 787 -12.65 -24.92 54.44
N ASP A 788 -13.38 -24.14 53.64
CA ASP A 788 -12.91 -22.82 53.20
C ASP A 788 -12.93 -21.82 54.36
N LEU A 789 -11.75 -21.64 54.96
CA LEU A 789 -11.54 -20.73 56.09
C LEU A 789 -11.87 -19.28 55.75
N SER A 790 -11.77 -18.86 54.48
CA SER A 790 -12.10 -17.46 54.11
C SER A 790 -13.61 -17.22 54.09
N ARG A 791 -14.37 -18.24 53.70
CA ARG A 791 -15.84 -18.23 53.81
C ARG A 791 -16.30 -18.28 55.27
N VAL A 792 -15.60 -19.03 56.11
CA VAL A 792 -15.84 -19.06 57.56
C VAL A 792 -15.64 -17.67 58.18
N ASP A 793 -14.52 -17.02 57.88
CA ASP A 793 -14.21 -15.67 58.39
C ASP A 793 -15.29 -14.65 57.96
N SER A 794 -15.75 -14.71 56.70
CA SER A 794 -16.82 -13.84 56.18
C SER A 794 -18.15 -14.06 56.89
N MET A 795 -18.49 -15.32 57.21
CA MET A 795 -19.71 -15.64 57.95
C MET A 795 -19.62 -15.16 59.40
N ILE A 796 -18.47 -15.34 60.06
CA ILE A 796 -18.24 -14.84 61.42
C ILE A 796 -18.36 -13.31 61.47
N ALA A 797 -17.82 -12.60 60.46
CA ALA A 797 -17.94 -11.16 60.34
C ALA A 797 -19.41 -10.70 60.33
N VAL A 798 -20.28 -11.39 59.58
CA VAL A 798 -21.72 -11.11 59.55
C VAL A 798 -22.39 -11.44 60.88
N ARG A 799 -22.02 -12.55 61.55
CA ARG A 799 -22.56 -12.91 62.87
C ARG A 799 -22.23 -11.87 63.93
N MET A 800 -20.98 -11.42 63.97
CA MET A 800 -20.52 -10.38 64.90
C MET A 800 -21.21 -9.04 64.62
N ARG A 801 -21.50 -8.73 63.34
CA ARG A 801 -22.32 -7.56 63.01
C ARG A 801 -23.75 -7.69 63.58
N VAL A 802 -24.36 -8.87 63.47
CA VAL A 802 -25.71 -9.12 63.99
C VAL A 802 -25.78 -8.92 65.51
N THR A 803 -24.73 -9.30 66.25
CA THR A 803 -24.60 -9.10 67.71
C THR A 803 -24.07 -7.73 68.13
N GLY A 804 -23.98 -6.78 67.18
CA GLY A 804 -23.74 -5.36 67.46
C GLY A 804 -22.26 -4.94 67.48
N HIS A 805 -21.33 -5.76 67.00
CA HIS A 805 -19.94 -5.34 66.83
C HIS A 805 -19.80 -4.43 65.60
N ASP A 806 -19.15 -3.29 65.78
CA ASP A 806 -18.88 -2.36 64.69
C ASP A 806 -17.85 -2.92 63.70
N GLN A 807 -17.73 -2.26 62.54
CA GLN A 807 -16.83 -2.70 61.48
C GLN A 807 -15.36 -2.71 61.94
N ALA A 808 -14.95 -1.79 62.81
CA ALA A 808 -13.58 -1.68 63.27
C ALA A 808 -13.20 -2.81 64.24
N ALA A 809 -14.11 -3.20 65.13
CA ALA A 809 -13.96 -4.33 66.05
C ALA A 809 -13.88 -5.66 65.29
N ILE A 810 -14.70 -5.84 64.25
CA ILE A 810 -14.67 -7.02 63.39
C ILE A 810 -13.36 -7.09 62.59
N GLU A 811 -12.93 -5.97 62.01
CA GLU A 811 -11.65 -5.87 61.30
C GLU A 811 -10.48 -6.23 62.23
N GLY A 812 -10.46 -5.67 63.44
CA GLY A 812 -9.45 -5.97 64.45
C GLY A 812 -9.42 -7.44 64.85
N ALA A 813 -10.59 -8.05 65.09
CA ALA A 813 -10.70 -9.45 65.48
C ALA A 813 -10.23 -10.40 64.36
N ILE A 814 -10.59 -10.13 63.09
CA ILE A 814 -10.16 -10.93 61.93
C ILE A 814 -8.66 -10.79 61.72
N ARG A 815 -8.11 -9.57 61.76
CA ARG A 815 -6.67 -9.31 61.59
C ARG A 815 -5.84 -10.14 62.56
N GLN A 816 -6.30 -10.28 63.80
CA GLN A 816 -5.56 -10.99 64.84
C GLN A 816 -5.81 -12.50 64.84
N CYS A 817 -7.03 -12.96 64.56
CA CYS A 817 -7.39 -14.37 64.71
C CYS A 817 -7.21 -15.19 63.42
N ALA A 818 -7.48 -14.61 62.26
CA ALA A 818 -7.46 -15.32 60.98
C ALA A 818 -6.06 -15.82 60.54
N PRO A 819 -4.93 -15.14 60.86
CA PRO A 819 -3.59 -15.69 60.62
C PRO A 819 -3.32 -16.93 61.48
N ALA A 820 -3.69 -16.87 62.77
CA ALA A 820 -3.42 -17.95 63.73
C ALA A 820 -4.16 -19.26 63.41
N THR A 821 -5.23 -19.21 62.63
CA THR A 821 -6.02 -20.39 62.23
C THR A 821 -5.52 -21.05 60.94
N ARG A 822 -4.56 -20.46 60.21
CA ARG A 822 -4.00 -21.03 58.97
C ARG A 822 -2.58 -21.57 59.22
N GLN A 823 -2.35 -22.86 58.94
CA GLN A 823 -1.06 -23.54 59.21
C GLN A 823 0.02 -23.31 58.14
N LYS A 824 -0.33 -22.80 56.95
CA LYS A 824 0.61 -22.50 55.85
C LYS A 824 0.69 -20.99 55.65
N ASP A 825 1.90 -20.48 55.42
CA ASP A 825 2.10 -19.09 55.05
C ASP A 825 1.65 -18.89 53.59
N GLU A 826 0.47 -18.30 53.41
CA GLU A 826 -0.16 -18.08 52.10
C GLU A 826 0.34 -16.80 51.40
N GLY A 827 1.34 -16.09 51.97
CA GLY A 827 1.85 -14.83 51.41
C GLY A 827 0.78 -13.73 51.30
N ARG A 828 -0.28 -13.84 52.13
CA ARG A 828 -1.46 -12.97 52.09
C ARG A 828 -1.21 -11.70 52.90
N ASP A 829 -1.60 -10.54 52.37
CA ASP A 829 -1.69 -9.32 53.15
C ASP A 829 -2.88 -9.41 54.13
N TRP A 830 -2.57 -9.69 55.38
CA TRP A 830 -3.56 -9.85 56.45
C TRP A 830 -4.29 -8.57 56.81
N ASN A 831 -3.70 -7.40 56.53
CA ASN A 831 -4.35 -6.12 56.77
C ASN A 831 -5.43 -5.86 55.71
N ASP A 832 -5.11 -6.05 54.43
CA ASP A 832 -6.10 -5.95 53.34
C ASP A 832 -7.19 -7.01 53.51
N TYR A 833 -6.82 -8.25 53.83
CA TYR A 833 -7.78 -9.33 54.03
C TYR A 833 -8.81 -9.04 55.14
N ALA A 834 -8.35 -8.58 56.31
CA ALA A 834 -9.23 -8.22 57.41
C ALA A 834 -10.16 -7.06 57.03
N GLN A 835 -9.63 -6.03 56.36
CA GLN A 835 -10.41 -4.88 55.92
C GLN A 835 -11.49 -5.25 54.90
N ARG A 836 -11.16 -6.08 53.91
CA ARG A 836 -12.14 -6.56 52.90
C ARG A 836 -13.22 -7.43 53.53
N THR A 837 -12.85 -8.30 54.46
CA THR A 837 -13.81 -9.21 55.13
C THR A 837 -14.75 -8.45 56.06
N ALA A 838 -14.24 -7.46 56.81
CA ALA A 838 -15.08 -6.57 57.62
C ALA A 838 -16.00 -5.69 56.76
N ARG A 839 -15.49 -5.14 55.65
CA ARG A 839 -16.31 -4.38 54.67
C ARG A 839 -17.40 -5.23 54.05
N TYR A 840 -17.13 -6.50 53.75
CA TYR A 840 -18.13 -7.41 53.20
C TYR A 840 -19.34 -7.52 54.13
N ALA A 841 -19.12 -7.66 55.44
CA ALA A 841 -20.20 -7.75 56.42
C ALA A 841 -21.12 -6.51 56.41
N TYR A 842 -20.61 -5.34 56.00
CA TYR A 842 -21.33 -4.06 55.88
C TYR A 842 -21.66 -3.65 54.42
N SER A 843 -21.44 -4.56 53.46
CA SER A 843 -21.84 -4.34 52.06
C SER A 843 -23.32 -4.67 51.86
N ALA A 844 -23.90 -4.27 50.72
CA ALA A 844 -25.29 -4.62 50.37
C ALA A 844 -25.59 -6.14 50.40
N ALA A 845 -24.58 -7.00 50.16
CA ALA A 845 -24.73 -8.44 50.30
C ALA A 845 -24.71 -8.88 51.77
N GLY A 846 -23.84 -8.28 52.58
CA GLY A 846 -23.78 -8.47 54.03
C GLY A 846 -25.02 -7.94 54.75
N ASP A 847 -25.61 -6.83 54.30
CA ASP A 847 -26.87 -6.27 54.81
C ASP A 847 -28.01 -7.28 54.70
N ARG A 848 -28.16 -7.92 53.53
CA ARG A 848 -29.17 -8.95 53.31
C ARG A 848 -28.95 -10.17 54.21
N GLN A 849 -27.70 -10.63 54.34
CA GLN A 849 -27.38 -11.75 55.23
C GLN A 849 -27.58 -11.40 56.70
N ALA A 850 -27.19 -10.21 57.14
CA ALA A 850 -27.41 -9.75 58.52
C ALA A 850 -28.91 -9.64 58.85
N ALA A 851 -29.73 -9.16 57.91
CA ALA A 851 -31.17 -9.11 58.05
C ALA A 851 -31.79 -10.51 58.20
N GLU A 852 -31.39 -11.46 57.34
CA GLU A 852 -31.86 -12.86 57.39
C GLU A 852 -31.44 -13.57 58.69
N LEU A 853 -30.21 -13.30 59.14
CA LEU A 853 -29.59 -13.93 60.30
C LEU A 853 -29.94 -13.24 61.62
N GLY A 854 -30.62 -12.09 61.59
CA GLY A 854 -31.02 -11.32 62.78
C GLY A 854 -31.84 -12.11 63.80
N LYS A 855 -32.61 -13.11 63.34
CA LYS A 855 -33.36 -14.05 64.20
C LYS A 855 -32.49 -14.85 65.18
N TYR A 856 -31.19 -15.00 64.90
CA TYR A 856 -30.24 -15.70 65.76
C TYR A 856 -29.50 -14.79 66.74
N ARG A 857 -29.80 -13.48 66.77
CA ARG A 857 -29.12 -12.49 67.62
C ARG A 857 -29.02 -12.93 69.08
N GLN A 858 -30.14 -13.29 69.72
CA GLN A 858 -30.15 -13.70 71.13
C GLN A 858 -29.32 -14.98 71.39
N GLN A 859 -29.33 -15.93 70.45
CA GLN A 859 -28.53 -17.16 70.55
C GLN A 859 -27.03 -16.83 70.47
N TRP A 860 -26.66 -15.89 69.62
CA TRP A 860 -25.27 -15.48 69.43
C TRP A 860 -24.77 -14.52 70.52
N GLU A 861 -25.61 -13.66 71.08
CA GLU A 861 -25.29 -12.88 72.28
C GLU A 861 -25.01 -13.79 73.49
N LYS A 862 -25.82 -14.86 73.67
CA LYS A 862 -25.54 -15.92 74.64
C LYS A 862 -24.23 -16.64 74.35
N LEU A 863 -23.95 -16.96 73.08
CA LEU A 863 -22.68 -17.56 72.67
C LEU A 863 -21.49 -16.65 73.04
N GLU A 864 -21.66 -15.33 72.95
CA GLU A 864 -20.64 -14.34 73.33
C GLU A 864 -20.54 -14.08 74.85
N GLY A 865 -21.41 -14.69 75.67
CA GLY A 865 -21.43 -14.50 77.12
C GLY A 865 -22.14 -13.23 77.59
N ARG A 866 -22.99 -12.62 76.73
CA ARG A 866 -23.73 -11.37 76.99
C ARG A 866 -25.19 -11.70 77.33
N GLU A 867 -25.46 -12.08 78.58
CA GLU A 867 -26.85 -12.24 79.06
C GLU A 867 -27.43 -10.93 79.63
N PRO A 868 -28.75 -10.67 79.49
CA PRO A 868 -29.38 -9.53 80.13
C PRO A 868 -29.39 -9.69 81.66
N GLN A 869 -29.04 -8.64 82.41
CA GLN A 869 -28.96 -8.62 83.89
C GLN A 869 -30.17 -9.24 84.62
N ARG A 870 -31.38 -9.20 84.03
CA ARG A 870 -32.58 -9.84 84.61
C ARG A 870 -32.49 -11.37 84.72
N GLN A 871 -31.75 -12.05 83.86
CA GLN A 871 -31.57 -13.51 83.93
C GLN A 871 -30.44 -13.92 84.88
N GLN A 872 -29.42 -13.08 85.06
CA GLN A 872 -28.40 -13.29 86.10
C GLN A 872 -28.95 -13.03 87.51
N GLU A 873 -29.85 -12.06 87.68
CA GLU A 873 -30.57 -11.85 88.95
C GLU A 873 -31.58 -12.97 89.22
N GLN A 874 -32.32 -13.47 88.22
CA GLN A 874 -33.18 -14.65 88.38
C GLN A 874 -32.41 -15.95 88.66
N ALA A 875 -31.25 -16.15 88.03
CA ALA A 875 -30.40 -17.31 88.29
C ALA A 875 -29.70 -17.21 89.66
N LYS A 876 -29.33 -16.00 90.11
CA LYS A 876 -28.87 -15.78 91.49
C LYS A 876 -30.00 -15.93 92.51
N ALA A 877 -31.20 -15.44 92.23
CA ALA A 877 -32.37 -15.61 93.11
C ALA A 877 -32.78 -17.09 93.22
N GLN A 878 -32.83 -17.84 92.12
CA GLN A 878 -33.10 -19.29 92.13
C GLN A 878 -31.97 -20.11 92.78
N LYS A 879 -30.74 -19.63 92.75
CA LYS A 879 -29.61 -20.25 93.46
C LYS A 879 -29.63 -19.95 94.95
N ILE A 880 -30.03 -18.74 95.36
CA ILE A 880 -30.24 -18.37 96.76
C ILE A 880 -31.46 -19.09 97.37
N GLU A 881 -32.54 -19.29 96.61
CA GLU A 881 -33.71 -20.11 97.03
C GLU A 881 -33.36 -21.60 97.17
N ARG A 882 -32.47 -22.13 96.31
CA ARG A 882 -31.97 -23.51 96.42
C ARG A 882 -30.99 -23.72 97.58
N ASP A 883 -30.13 -22.74 97.87
CA ASP A 883 -29.11 -22.84 98.92
C ASP A 883 -29.67 -22.50 100.34
N ASN A 884 -30.89 -21.97 100.45
CA ASN A 884 -31.57 -21.68 101.73
C ASN A 884 -32.70 -22.67 102.11
N SER A 885 -32.80 -23.83 101.47
CA SER A 885 -33.68 -24.90 101.96
C SER A 885 -32.90 -25.84 102.91
N PRO A 886 -33.20 -25.86 104.23
CA PRO A 886 -32.67 -26.89 105.12
C PRO A 886 -33.34 -28.22 104.75
N GLY A 887 -32.54 -29.28 104.68
CA GLY A 887 -33.00 -30.58 104.20
C GLY A 887 -34.17 -31.18 104.97
N MET A 888 -34.87 -32.08 104.30
CA MET A 888 -35.41 -33.25 104.97
C MET A 888 -35.06 -34.51 104.17
N SER A 889 -34.34 -35.35 104.88
CA SER A 889 -34.09 -36.77 104.65
C SER A 889 -35.29 -37.54 104.11
N ARG A 890 -35.03 -38.45 103.17
CA ARG A 890 -35.21 -39.90 103.36
C ARG A 890 -34.45 -40.67 102.29
#